data_AF-A0A974BJP3-F1
#
_entry.id   AF-A0A974BJP3-F1
#
_cell.length_a   1.000
_cell.length_b   1.000
_cell.length_c   1.000
_cell.angle_alpha   90.00
_cell.angle_beta   90.00
_cell.angle_gamma   90.00
#
_symmetry.space_group_name_H-M   'P 1'
#
loop_
_entity.id
_entity.type
_entity.pdbx_description
1 polymer ?
#
loop_
_entity_poly.entity_id
_entity_poly.type
_entity_poly.pdbx_seq_one_letter_code
_entity_poly.pdbx_strand_id
1 'polypeptide(L)'
;MFNTDSPITTMKDDLLNRDKFAKQLAQAVLSYNQSNSFNIGLYGEWGSGKTSVINMVEESIISFTSEQQEKPVIIRFNPWLFSDQTQLTIQFFKQLSSAFKRSSAVQAVGTAMEALGAAFELTSFVPLVGTSGGVVAKIVEGIGKGLSGKTLSPDIQNLKNEIADNLKEKEVKTIIIIDDIDRLSNEEIRSVFQLVKSIADFPNTIYLLAFDYEIVTRALGEVQNTDGQKYLEKIIQVPFQLPKINEQQLIGLFFNGLNNIIAEIPDEKFDKERWSLLFLYGIKNYIKTIRDVVRLNNTISLKYSFLKDEVNIIDLIGITTIQVFAPSIYERLQHYKDNFCGEFSYYSNNDNEKNEFGELYESIINNQDEIERKNISEILSLLFPKVNSIVKNNFSNYNYDSNNSMLLGSICNKDYFDRYFSLSFSESLSLQEAEHIIFKEENRKELNKLLLKIDERNQTNIFLNYFNSAMRKLKKSDEYRNRIDIVLSSILENWDNLHDVDERQFFSFPWVWRLMNAVDHSLKTFSEEADRFSVILNMFNNTNISLYVKLTILSSFEREYNRYSGDDNKDRTPDEYILSLEHVLMLEEICFHYIEELINNDNLINIKGFSSVEWFVENSENETLKSKFHNYMNHIIQTDDDLARLISSLTSHGKGAGNIVYELWNVDLKHMSKYSDIEEAVNRMNNYIKNDSFNKLNRAVKEDIIAFLVFYEVKDEPYRESVTRPLIEKFCKKHDIIL
;
A
#
# COMPACT_ATOMS: atom_id res chain seq x y z
N MET A 1 -11.75 4.84 -15.90
CA MET A 1 -11.32 5.57 -17.13
C MET A 1 -10.39 6.69 -16.67
N PHE A 2 -9.18 6.80 -17.20
CA PHE A 2 -8.23 7.84 -16.78
C PHE A 2 -8.64 9.20 -17.35
N ASN A 3 -8.68 10.24 -16.51
CA ASN A 3 -8.95 11.59 -16.96
C ASN A 3 -7.65 12.23 -17.46
N THR A 4 -7.63 12.73 -18.68
CA THR A 4 -6.48 13.50 -19.17
C THR A 4 -6.39 14.82 -18.42
N ASP A 5 -5.22 15.19 -17.91
CA ASP A 5 -4.94 16.55 -17.42
C ASP A 5 -4.75 17.49 -18.62
N SER A 6 -5.82 17.65 -19.39
CA SER A 6 -5.86 18.47 -20.61
C SER A 6 -6.93 19.55 -20.46
N PRO A 7 -6.66 20.77 -20.94
CA PRO A 7 -7.66 21.83 -20.94
C PRO A 7 -8.84 21.44 -21.83
N ILE A 8 -10.05 21.81 -21.43
CA ILE A 8 -11.24 21.57 -22.25
C ILE A 8 -11.14 22.37 -23.55
N THR A 9 -11.61 21.80 -24.65
CA THR A 9 -11.56 22.47 -25.96
C THR A 9 -12.81 23.27 -26.28
N THR A 10 -13.95 22.95 -25.63
CA THR A 10 -15.24 23.60 -25.90
C THR A 10 -15.98 23.97 -24.62
N MET A 11 -16.87 24.95 -24.71
CA MET A 11 -17.77 25.35 -23.62
C MET A 11 -18.72 24.24 -23.14
N LYS A 12 -18.99 23.22 -23.97
CA LYS A 12 -19.89 22.11 -23.60
C LYS A 12 -19.32 21.24 -22.49
N ASP A 13 -18.00 21.24 -22.35
CA ASP A 13 -17.26 20.43 -21.38
C ASP A 13 -16.97 21.22 -20.09
N ASP A 14 -17.54 22.43 -19.93
CA ASP A 14 -17.29 23.28 -18.78
C ASP A 14 -18.00 22.77 -17.52
N LEU A 15 -17.20 22.24 -16.60
CA LEU A 15 -17.67 21.74 -15.31
C LEU A 15 -17.67 22.83 -14.20
N LEU A 16 -17.09 24.00 -14.47
CA LEU A 16 -16.93 25.07 -13.47
C LEU A 16 -17.91 26.23 -13.66
N ASN A 17 -18.76 26.21 -14.68
CA ASN A 17 -19.68 27.31 -15.03
C ASN A 17 -18.94 28.64 -15.29
N ARG A 18 -17.76 28.55 -15.92
CA ARG A 18 -16.94 29.67 -16.36
C ARG A 18 -17.30 30.16 -17.76
N ASP A 19 -18.21 29.49 -18.45
CA ASP A 19 -18.72 29.88 -19.76
C ASP A 19 -19.22 31.34 -19.79
N LYS A 20 -19.95 31.76 -18.75
CA LYS A 20 -20.46 33.14 -18.63
C LYS A 20 -19.33 34.16 -18.55
N PHE A 21 -18.30 33.88 -17.76
CA PHE A 21 -17.11 34.74 -17.64
C PHE A 21 -16.39 34.83 -18.98
N ALA A 22 -16.16 33.69 -19.65
CA ALA A 22 -15.52 33.65 -20.97
C ALA A 22 -16.30 34.46 -22.03
N LYS A 23 -17.64 34.34 -22.05
CA LYS A 23 -18.51 35.14 -22.94
C LYS A 23 -18.40 36.63 -22.67
N GLN A 24 -18.43 37.04 -21.41
CA GLN A 24 -18.30 38.45 -21.03
C GLN A 24 -16.92 39.02 -21.40
N LEU A 25 -15.86 38.26 -21.17
CA LEU A 25 -14.50 38.67 -21.57
C LEU A 25 -14.38 38.78 -23.09
N ALA A 26 -14.93 37.83 -23.84
CA ALA A 26 -15.00 37.89 -25.30
C ALA A 26 -15.78 39.12 -25.80
N GLN A 27 -16.91 39.45 -25.18
CA GLN A 27 -17.67 40.67 -25.50
C GLN A 27 -16.89 41.93 -25.18
N ALA A 28 -16.17 41.98 -24.06
CA ALA A 28 -15.33 43.13 -23.69
C ALA A 28 -14.19 43.36 -24.70
N VAL A 29 -13.52 42.28 -25.12
CA VAL A 29 -12.50 42.30 -26.19
C VAL A 29 -13.11 42.82 -27.50
N LEU A 30 -14.29 42.32 -27.88
CA LEU A 30 -14.94 42.75 -29.12
C LEU A 30 -15.52 44.17 -29.07
N SER A 31 -15.92 44.66 -27.90
CA SER A 31 -16.51 46.00 -27.73
C SER A 31 -15.48 47.12 -27.64
N TYR A 32 -14.20 46.79 -27.48
CA TYR A 32 -13.12 47.78 -27.47
C TYR A 32 -12.93 48.39 -28.87
N ASN A 33 -13.42 49.62 -29.06
CA ASN A 33 -13.45 50.30 -30.36
C ASN A 33 -12.45 51.48 -30.45
N GLN A 34 -11.50 51.56 -29.52
CA GLN A 34 -10.45 52.58 -29.62
C GLN A 34 -9.35 52.10 -30.57
N SER A 35 -8.71 53.05 -31.24
CA SER A 35 -7.62 52.77 -32.18
C SER A 35 -6.30 52.42 -31.48
N ASN A 36 -6.16 52.67 -30.18
CA ASN A 36 -4.95 52.30 -29.43
C ASN A 36 -4.93 50.80 -29.11
N SER A 37 -3.77 50.29 -28.71
CA SER A 37 -3.66 48.92 -28.25
C SER A 37 -4.22 48.70 -26.85
N PHE A 38 -4.69 47.48 -26.59
CA PHE A 38 -5.26 47.12 -25.29
C PHE A 38 -4.69 45.84 -24.71
N ASN A 39 -4.07 45.93 -23.52
CA ASN A 39 -3.40 44.80 -22.86
C ASN A 39 -4.20 44.31 -21.66
N ILE A 40 -4.71 43.10 -21.77
CA ILE A 40 -5.52 42.41 -20.77
C ILE A 40 -4.71 41.27 -20.15
N GLY A 41 -4.62 41.26 -18.82
CA GLY A 41 -4.04 40.14 -18.07
C GLY A 41 -5.12 39.19 -17.57
N LEU A 42 -4.96 37.88 -17.77
CA LEU A 42 -5.81 36.82 -17.20
C LEU A 42 -5.02 36.04 -16.16
N TYR A 43 -5.22 36.38 -14.89
CA TYR A 43 -4.43 35.87 -13.78
C TYR A 43 -5.07 34.64 -13.15
N GLY A 44 -4.26 33.64 -12.84
CA GLY A 44 -4.70 32.48 -12.09
C GLY A 44 -3.54 31.56 -11.74
N GLU A 45 -3.65 30.89 -10.60
CA GLU A 45 -2.66 29.92 -10.16
C GLU A 45 -2.49 28.77 -11.16
N TRP A 46 -1.40 28.03 -11.06
CA TRP A 46 -1.23 26.83 -11.86
C TRP A 46 -2.34 25.80 -11.59
N GLY A 47 -2.89 25.18 -12.64
CA GLY A 47 -4.02 24.24 -12.52
C GLY A 47 -5.39 24.90 -12.32
N SER A 48 -5.47 26.25 -12.26
CA SER A 48 -6.73 26.97 -12.09
C SER A 48 -7.64 26.96 -13.32
N GLY A 49 -7.19 26.50 -14.50
CA GLY A 49 -8.00 26.41 -15.73
C GLY A 49 -7.89 27.61 -16.68
N LYS A 50 -6.76 28.35 -16.67
CA LYS A 50 -6.48 29.48 -17.59
C LYS A 50 -6.67 29.12 -19.06
N THR A 51 -5.99 28.09 -19.54
CA THR A 51 -6.06 27.61 -20.93
C THR A 51 -7.48 27.19 -21.33
N SER A 52 -8.23 26.54 -20.43
CA SER A 52 -9.64 26.19 -20.64
C SER A 52 -10.52 27.43 -20.86
N VAL A 53 -10.31 28.49 -20.08
CA VAL A 53 -11.04 29.76 -20.23
C VAL A 53 -10.64 30.46 -21.52
N ILE A 54 -9.36 30.45 -21.89
CA ILE A 54 -8.88 30.97 -23.18
C ILE A 54 -9.60 30.27 -24.34
N ASN A 55 -9.70 28.93 -24.31
CA ASN A 55 -10.39 28.16 -25.35
C ASN A 55 -11.86 28.60 -25.49
N MET A 56 -12.54 28.81 -24.36
CA MET A 56 -13.92 29.29 -24.35
C MET A 56 -14.08 30.76 -24.80
N VAL A 57 -13.10 31.62 -24.52
CA VAL A 57 -13.06 33.01 -25.00
C VAL A 57 -12.89 33.02 -26.52
N GLU A 58 -11.95 32.23 -27.05
CA GLU A 58 -11.70 32.07 -28.48
C GLU A 58 -12.95 31.53 -29.21
N GLU A 59 -13.58 30.48 -28.67
CA GLU A 59 -14.85 29.93 -29.18
C GLU A 59 -15.96 30.99 -29.20
N SER A 60 -16.07 31.80 -28.14
CA SER A 60 -17.06 32.87 -28.04
C SER A 60 -16.81 33.98 -29.05
N ILE A 61 -15.57 34.39 -29.26
CA ILE A 61 -15.19 35.41 -30.27
C ILE A 61 -15.57 34.93 -31.67
N ILE A 62 -15.22 33.69 -32.02
CA ILE A 62 -15.55 33.10 -33.32
C ILE A 62 -17.07 33.04 -33.52
N SER A 63 -17.81 32.66 -32.48
CA SER A 63 -19.28 32.62 -32.51
C SER A 63 -19.90 34.00 -32.73
N PHE A 64 -19.50 35.01 -31.94
CA PHE A 64 -20.04 36.38 -32.02
C PHE A 64 -19.70 37.12 -33.31
N THR A 65 -18.65 36.69 -34.03
CA THR A 65 -18.18 37.34 -35.27
C THR A 65 -18.46 36.52 -36.52
N SER A 66 -19.19 35.41 -36.40
CA SER A 66 -19.42 34.46 -37.48
C SER A 66 -20.09 35.08 -38.72
N GLU A 67 -21.01 36.03 -38.52
CA GLU A 67 -21.76 36.75 -39.56
C GLU A 67 -21.09 38.04 -40.06
N GLN A 68 -19.96 38.46 -39.48
CA GLN A 68 -19.27 39.68 -39.88
C GLN A 68 -18.54 39.49 -41.22
N GLN A 69 -18.60 40.50 -42.10
CA GLN A 69 -17.85 40.51 -43.36
C GLN A 69 -16.33 40.49 -43.13
N GLU A 70 -15.87 41.28 -42.16
CA GLU A 70 -14.49 41.31 -41.72
C GLU A 70 -14.38 40.72 -40.31
N LYS A 71 -13.71 39.58 -40.22
CA LYS A 71 -13.52 38.85 -38.96
C LYS A 71 -12.24 39.32 -38.25
N PRO A 72 -12.20 39.28 -36.91
CA PRO A 72 -10.97 39.57 -36.18
C PRO A 72 -9.86 38.58 -36.58
N VAL A 73 -8.63 39.08 -36.65
CA VAL A 73 -7.44 38.23 -36.78
C VAL A 73 -7.08 37.73 -35.38
N ILE A 74 -7.34 36.45 -35.10
CA ILE A 74 -7.00 35.83 -33.81
C ILE A 74 -5.69 35.07 -33.94
N ILE A 75 -4.77 35.31 -33.02
CA ILE A 75 -3.42 34.75 -33.02
C ILE A 75 -3.15 34.17 -31.65
N ARG A 76 -2.87 32.87 -31.60
CA ARG A 76 -2.53 32.18 -30.36
C ARG A 76 -1.07 31.81 -30.33
N PHE A 77 -0.34 32.43 -29.42
CA PHE A 77 1.08 32.19 -29.21
C PHE A 77 1.30 31.45 -27.90
N ASN A 78 1.87 30.25 -27.99
CA ASN A 78 2.35 29.52 -26.82
C ASN A 78 3.89 29.59 -26.78
N PRO A 79 4.47 30.49 -25.96
CA PRO A 79 5.93 30.66 -25.86
C PRO A 79 6.63 29.41 -25.33
N TRP A 80 5.95 28.55 -24.55
CA TRP A 80 6.52 27.32 -23.98
C TRP A 80 6.97 26.30 -25.03
N LEU A 81 6.53 26.45 -26.28
CA LEU A 81 6.93 25.57 -27.39
C LEU A 81 8.34 25.85 -27.93
N PHE A 82 9.01 26.90 -27.48
CA PHE A 82 10.29 27.37 -28.02
C PHE A 82 11.39 27.30 -26.96
N SER A 83 12.61 26.94 -27.38
CA SER A 83 13.68 26.50 -26.47
C SER A 83 14.64 27.61 -26.01
N ASP A 84 14.59 28.79 -26.65
CA ASP A 84 15.42 29.93 -26.28
C ASP A 84 14.76 31.27 -26.67
N GLN A 85 15.24 32.38 -26.08
CA GLN A 85 14.72 33.74 -26.29
C GLN A 85 14.69 34.19 -27.76
N THR A 86 15.68 33.75 -28.54
CA THR A 86 15.82 34.16 -29.95
C THR A 86 14.76 33.46 -30.78
N GLN A 87 14.58 32.16 -30.58
CA GLN A 87 13.50 31.39 -31.20
C GLN A 87 12.13 31.90 -30.78
N LEU A 88 11.93 32.22 -29.51
CA LEU A 88 10.67 32.79 -29.01
C LEU A 88 10.29 34.05 -29.79
N THR A 89 11.24 34.99 -29.93
CA THR A 89 11.03 36.23 -30.69
C THR A 89 10.75 35.98 -32.17
N ILE A 90 11.56 35.14 -32.83
CA ILE A 90 11.40 34.83 -34.25
C ILE A 90 10.04 34.17 -34.51
N GLN A 91 9.67 33.20 -33.68
CA GLN A 91 8.44 32.45 -33.86
C GLN A 91 7.21 33.29 -33.58
N PHE A 92 7.30 34.22 -32.62
CA PHE A 92 6.26 35.19 -32.38
C PHE A 92 5.98 36.04 -33.64
N PHE A 93 7.00 36.66 -34.24
CA PHE A 93 6.84 37.44 -35.47
C PHE A 93 6.39 36.59 -36.66
N LYS A 94 6.89 35.36 -36.79
CA LYS A 94 6.50 34.43 -37.85
C LYS A 94 5.03 34.04 -37.77
N GLN A 95 4.52 33.79 -36.55
CA GLN A 95 3.10 33.49 -36.34
C GLN A 95 2.22 34.70 -36.62
N LEU A 96 2.62 35.90 -36.17
CA LEU A 96 1.94 37.15 -36.52
C LEU A 96 1.87 37.33 -38.04
N SER A 97 3.01 37.28 -38.72
CA SER A 97 3.10 37.41 -40.18
C SER A 97 2.17 36.42 -40.89
N SER A 98 2.22 35.15 -40.48
CA SER A 98 1.40 34.08 -41.07
C SER A 98 -0.10 34.33 -40.88
N ALA A 99 -0.51 34.82 -39.70
CA ALA A 99 -1.92 35.14 -39.43
C ALA A 99 -2.40 36.33 -40.26
N PHE A 100 -1.62 37.41 -40.33
CA PHE A 100 -1.96 38.59 -41.14
C PHE A 100 -2.01 38.27 -42.64
N LYS A 101 -1.10 37.44 -43.16
CA LYS A 101 -1.10 37.01 -44.58
C LYS A 101 -2.33 36.20 -44.98
N ARG A 102 -3.01 35.55 -44.03
CA ARG A 102 -4.26 34.79 -44.28
C ARG A 102 -5.49 35.70 -44.42
N SER A 103 -5.43 36.93 -43.93
CA SER A 103 -6.48 37.92 -44.12
C SER A 103 -6.16 38.79 -45.33
N SER A 104 -7.05 38.79 -46.33
CA SER A 104 -6.88 39.61 -47.53
C SER A 104 -6.81 41.11 -47.23
N ALA A 105 -7.45 41.56 -46.14
CA ALA A 105 -7.47 42.97 -45.74
C ALA A 105 -6.10 43.48 -45.25
N VAL A 106 -5.30 42.62 -44.62
CA VAL A 106 -4.04 42.98 -43.93
C VAL A 106 -2.83 42.16 -44.41
N GLN A 107 -2.88 41.66 -45.65
CA GLN A 107 -1.79 40.87 -46.23
C GLN A 107 -0.46 41.65 -46.29
N ALA A 108 -0.52 42.96 -46.55
CA ALA A 108 0.67 43.84 -46.56
C ALA A 108 1.32 43.94 -45.17
N VAL A 109 0.50 44.02 -44.11
CA VAL A 109 0.95 43.99 -42.71
C VAL A 109 1.74 42.71 -42.44
N GLY A 110 1.28 41.57 -42.95
CA GLY A 110 1.96 40.30 -42.78
C GLY A 110 3.36 40.27 -43.42
N THR A 111 3.56 40.93 -44.55
CA THR A 111 4.88 41.04 -45.20
C THR A 111 5.80 41.99 -44.42
N ALA A 112 5.29 43.14 -43.97
CA ALA A 112 6.05 44.07 -43.14
C ALA A 112 6.44 43.45 -41.78
N MET A 113 5.56 42.63 -41.19
CA MET A 113 5.82 41.91 -39.94
C MET A 113 6.94 40.87 -40.08
N GLU A 114 7.07 40.22 -41.24
CA GLU A 114 8.17 39.30 -41.53
C GLU A 114 9.52 40.04 -41.62
N ALA A 115 9.54 41.19 -42.31
CA ALA A 115 10.71 42.06 -42.38
C ALA A 115 11.10 42.60 -41.00
N LEU A 116 10.11 42.97 -40.17
CA LEU A 116 10.33 43.39 -38.79
C LEU A 116 10.94 42.26 -37.95
N GLY A 117 10.44 41.02 -38.08
CA GLY A 117 11.01 39.84 -37.42
C GLY A 117 12.47 39.58 -37.79
N ALA A 118 12.81 39.66 -39.08
CA ALA A 118 14.17 39.51 -39.57
C ALA A 118 15.11 40.62 -39.06
N ALA A 119 14.60 41.85 -38.92
CA ALA A 119 15.36 42.95 -38.32
C ALA A 119 15.61 42.71 -36.82
N PHE A 120 14.62 42.18 -36.08
CA PHE A 120 14.80 41.79 -34.68
C PHE A 120 15.86 40.69 -34.53
N GLU A 121 15.87 39.68 -35.40
CA GLU A 121 16.87 38.61 -35.43
C GLU A 121 18.31 39.15 -35.58
N LEU A 122 18.52 40.14 -36.46
CA LEU A 122 19.82 40.79 -36.67
C LEU A 122 20.26 41.69 -35.49
N THR A 123 19.33 42.06 -34.61
CA THR A 123 19.58 42.92 -33.44
C THR A 123 19.60 42.16 -32.10
N SER A 124 19.38 40.84 -32.12
CA SER A 124 19.23 39.99 -30.94
C SER A 124 20.28 40.31 -29.86
N PHE A 125 19.76 40.72 -28.71
CA PHE A 125 20.43 41.33 -27.57
C PHE A 125 21.67 40.56 -27.06
N VAL A 126 22.84 41.18 -27.12
CA VAL A 126 23.89 40.98 -26.11
C VAL A 126 23.56 41.91 -24.93
N PRO A 127 23.37 41.41 -23.69
CA PRO A 127 23.07 42.27 -22.56
C PRO A 127 24.31 43.11 -22.22
N LEU A 128 24.27 44.40 -22.60
CA LEU A 128 25.29 45.38 -22.27
C LEU A 128 24.91 46.14 -21.00
N VAL A 129 24.81 45.41 -19.87
CA VAL A 129 24.85 46.01 -18.53
C VAL A 129 25.61 45.07 -17.61
N GLY A 130 26.88 45.38 -17.33
CA GLY A 130 27.60 44.74 -16.23
C GLY A 130 29.01 44.22 -16.49
N THR A 131 29.76 44.67 -17.50
CA THR A 131 31.24 44.53 -17.48
C THR A 131 31.88 45.73 -18.15
N SER A 132 32.78 46.38 -17.43
CA SER A 132 33.66 47.43 -17.93
C SER A 132 34.61 46.84 -18.99
N GLY A 133 34.50 47.34 -20.23
CA GLY A 133 35.55 47.28 -21.25
C GLY A 133 35.64 45.97 -22.03
N GLY A 134 35.13 45.97 -23.27
CA GLY A 134 35.39 44.89 -24.23
C GLY A 134 34.66 45.11 -25.55
N VAL A 135 35.43 45.29 -26.62
CA VAL A 135 34.99 45.48 -28.01
C VAL A 135 34.13 44.28 -28.46
N VAL A 136 32.95 44.54 -29.04
CA VAL A 136 32.20 43.53 -29.80
C VAL A 136 32.34 43.82 -31.28
N ALA A 137 33.14 43.00 -31.97
CA ALA A 137 33.23 42.92 -33.41
C ALA A 137 33.27 41.43 -33.83
N LYS A 138 32.63 41.14 -34.97
CA LYS A 138 32.39 39.83 -35.64
C LYS A 138 31.08 39.15 -35.19
N ILE A 139 30.14 38.76 -36.07
CA ILE A 139 30.29 38.12 -37.39
C ILE A 139 29.11 38.51 -38.32
N VAL A 140 29.40 38.91 -39.57
CA VAL A 140 28.55 38.64 -40.74
C VAL A 140 29.47 38.05 -41.81
N GLU A 141 29.53 36.72 -41.88
CA GLU A 141 30.07 35.99 -43.03
C GLU A 141 28.96 35.06 -43.52
N GLY A 142 28.16 35.58 -44.45
CA GLY A 142 27.04 34.85 -45.04
C GLY A 142 25.96 35.82 -45.50
N ILE A 143 26.06 36.23 -46.76
CA ILE A 143 25.21 37.19 -47.52
C ILE A 143 25.94 38.51 -47.78
N GLY A 144 26.97 38.40 -48.62
CA GLY A 144 27.58 39.52 -49.31
C GLY A 144 27.16 39.49 -50.78
N LYS A 145 26.15 40.30 -51.14
CA LYS A 145 26.16 41.14 -52.35
C LYS A 145 25.10 42.23 -52.22
N GLY A 146 25.58 43.41 -51.80
CA GLY A 146 24.86 44.67 -51.86
C GLY A 146 24.19 45.05 -50.55
N LEU A 147 24.88 45.86 -49.74
CA LEU A 147 24.37 46.95 -48.91
C LEU A 147 25.43 47.28 -47.84
N SER A 148 26.49 47.98 -48.26
CA SER A 148 27.41 48.62 -47.33
C SER A 148 26.80 49.94 -46.86
N GLY A 149 26.69 50.10 -45.54
CA GLY A 149 26.52 51.39 -44.89
C GLY A 149 25.09 51.91 -44.77
N LYS A 150 24.29 51.35 -43.86
CA LYS A 150 23.20 52.09 -43.20
C LYS A 150 23.15 51.72 -41.73
N THR A 151 23.16 52.75 -40.90
CA THR A 151 22.78 52.72 -39.49
C THR A 151 21.43 51.99 -39.37
N LEU A 152 21.35 50.91 -38.59
CA LEU A 152 20.20 49.98 -38.53
C LEU A 152 18.97 50.50 -37.75
N SER A 153 18.95 51.76 -37.32
CA SER A 153 17.89 52.34 -36.48
C SER A 153 16.69 52.99 -37.20
N PRO A 154 16.79 53.54 -38.43
CA PRO A 154 15.64 54.16 -39.11
C PRO A 154 14.64 53.15 -39.71
N ASP A 155 15.10 51.99 -40.17
CA ASP A 155 14.25 51.05 -40.92
C ASP A 155 13.24 50.30 -40.04
N ILE A 156 13.57 49.98 -38.77
CA ILE A 156 12.64 49.32 -37.83
C ILE A 156 11.47 50.23 -37.44
N GLN A 157 11.74 51.51 -37.16
CA GLN A 157 10.66 52.46 -36.82
C GLN A 157 9.77 52.74 -38.03
N ASN A 158 10.36 52.83 -39.24
CA ASN A 158 9.58 52.96 -40.47
C ASN A 158 8.69 51.73 -40.71
N LEU A 159 9.22 50.51 -40.51
CA LEU A 159 8.42 49.27 -40.60
C LEU A 159 7.29 49.23 -39.55
N LYS A 160 7.57 49.66 -38.31
CA LYS A 160 6.53 49.76 -37.27
C LYS A 160 5.44 50.76 -37.63
N ASN A 161 5.81 51.93 -38.14
CA ASN A 161 4.87 52.96 -38.59
C ASN A 161 4.04 52.45 -39.78
N GLU A 162 4.66 51.79 -40.75
CA GLU A 162 3.97 51.18 -41.89
C GLU A 162 2.95 50.12 -41.43
N ILE A 163 3.33 49.24 -40.51
CA ILE A 163 2.42 48.26 -39.90
C ILE A 163 1.26 48.97 -39.21
N ALA A 164 1.55 49.99 -38.40
CA ALA A 164 0.55 50.73 -37.65
C ALA A 164 -0.43 51.47 -38.57
N ASP A 165 0.06 52.18 -39.58
CA ASP A 165 -0.77 52.93 -40.53
C ASP A 165 -1.69 51.98 -41.32
N ASN A 166 -1.18 50.85 -41.77
CA ASN A 166 -1.99 49.84 -42.46
C ASN A 166 -3.05 49.21 -41.55
N LEU A 167 -2.71 48.85 -40.31
CA LEU A 167 -3.67 48.32 -39.34
C LEU A 167 -4.75 49.35 -38.98
N LYS A 168 -4.39 50.63 -38.94
CA LYS A 168 -5.31 51.74 -38.67
C LYS A 168 -6.25 52.00 -39.86
N GLU A 169 -5.73 52.04 -41.07
CA GLU A 169 -6.52 52.29 -42.30
C GLU A 169 -7.55 51.18 -42.54
N LYS A 170 -7.17 49.93 -42.31
CA LYS A 170 -8.03 48.78 -42.58
C LYS A 170 -9.04 48.48 -41.48
N GLU A 171 -8.95 49.14 -40.32
CA GLU A 171 -9.83 48.93 -39.16
C GLU A 171 -9.96 47.45 -38.71
N VAL A 172 -9.00 46.60 -39.09
CA VAL A 172 -9.03 45.17 -38.78
C VAL A 172 -8.62 44.93 -37.32
N LYS A 173 -9.56 44.39 -36.54
CA LYS A 173 -9.31 44.01 -35.15
C LYS A 173 -8.38 42.80 -35.07
N THR A 174 -7.30 42.93 -34.31
CA THR A 174 -6.32 41.87 -34.06
C THR A 174 -6.34 41.47 -32.59
N ILE A 175 -6.42 40.17 -32.31
CA ILE A 175 -6.47 39.62 -30.95
C ILE A 175 -5.29 38.65 -30.81
N ILE A 176 -4.33 38.99 -29.96
CA ILE A 176 -3.13 38.20 -29.68
C ILE A 176 -3.27 37.58 -28.30
N ILE A 177 -3.42 36.27 -28.24
CA ILE A 177 -3.53 35.48 -27.02
C ILE A 177 -2.16 34.86 -26.73
N ILE A 178 -1.62 35.13 -25.54
CA ILE A 178 -0.37 34.55 -25.06
C ILE A 178 -0.68 33.76 -23.78
N ASP A 179 -0.45 32.45 -23.81
CA ASP A 179 -0.73 31.52 -22.69
C ASP A 179 0.56 30.88 -22.16
N ASP A 180 0.50 30.13 -21.06
CA ASP A 180 1.61 29.35 -20.48
C ASP A 180 2.90 30.17 -20.21
N ILE A 181 2.80 31.50 -20.02
CA ILE A 181 3.97 32.37 -19.75
C ILE A 181 4.66 31.95 -18.44
N ASP A 182 3.88 31.53 -17.44
CA ASP A 182 4.34 31.08 -16.13
C ASP A 182 5.16 29.77 -16.15
N ARG A 183 5.29 29.11 -17.30
CA ARG A 183 6.17 27.93 -17.45
C ARG A 183 7.59 28.29 -17.90
N LEU A 184 7.78 29.48 -18.44
CA LEU A 184 9.05 29.92 -19.02
C LEU A 184 10.10 30.20 -17.94
N SER A 185 11.38 30.23 -18.33
CA SER A 185 12.44 30.74 -17.48
C SER A 185 12.26 32.25 -17.20
N ASN A 186 12.85 32.76 -16.12
CA ASN A 186 12.74 34.18 -15.76
C ASN A 186 13.13 35.13 -16.92
N GLU A 187 14.16 34.75 -17.67
CA GLU A 187 14.70 35.49 -18.80
C GLU A 187 13.76 35.48 -20.02
N GLU A 188 13.08 34.36 -20.26
CA GLU A 188 12.07 34.24 -21.31
C GLU A 188 10.78 34.97 -20.94
N ILE A 189 10.34 34.92 -19.67
CA ILE A 189 9.21 35.72 -19.16
C ILE A 189 9.47 37.20 -19.45
N ARG A 190 10.65 37.71 -19.09
CA ARG A 190 11.04 39.09 -19.41
C ARG A 190 10.97 39.37 -20.92
N SER A 191 11.48 38.45 -21.74
CA SER A 191 11.49 38.60 -23.19
C SER A 191 10.08 38.71 -23.76
N VAL A 192 9.12 37.88 -23.29
CA VAL A 192 7.71 37.99 -23.67
C VAL A 192 7.13 39.36 -23.34
N PHE A 193 7.36 39.87 -22.12
CA PHE A 193 6.84 41.19 -21.72
C PHE A 193 7.55 42.34 -22.44
N GLN A 194 8.84 42.20 -22.79
CA GLN A 194 9.55 43.17 -23.63
C GLN A 194 9.05 43.18 -25.07
N LEU A 195 8.76 42.00 -25.63
CA LEU A 195 8.11 41.89 -26.94
C LEU A 195 6.77 42.59 -26.89
N VAL A 196 5.87 42.18 -26.00
CA VAL A 196 4.54 42.78 -25.83
C VAL A 196 4.66 44.29 -25.69
N LYS A 197 5.56 44.81 -24.85
CA LYS A 197 5.77 46.26 -24.73
C LYS A 197 6.28 46.92 -26.03
N SER A 198 7.14 46.25 -26.78
CA SER A 198 7.77 46.81 -27.99
C SER A 198 6.84 46.85 -29.21
N ILE A 199 5.85 45.97 -29.24
CA ILE A 199 4.81 45.88 -30.29
C ILE A 199 3.41 46.21 -29.75
N ALA A 200 3.31 46.60 -28.48
CA ALA A 200 2.05 46.91 -27.82
C ALA A 200 1.32 47.95 -28.64
N ASP A 201 1.98 49.03 -29.06
CA ASP A 201 1.38 50.23 -29.65
C ASP A 201 0.71 50.06 -31.03
N PHE A 202 0.60 48.84 -31.57
CA PHE A 202 -0.11 48.63 -32.82
C PHE A 202 -1.62 48.92 -32.69
N PRO A 203 -2.19 49.70 -33.63
CA PRO A 203 -3.58 50.08 -33.55
C PRO A 203 -4.49 48.89 -33.78
N ASN A 204 -5.72 48.97 -33.26
CA ASN A 204 -6.74 47.92 -33.35
C ASN A 204 -6.28 46.55 -32.84
N THR A 205 -5.27 46.51 -31.94
CA THR A 205 -4.67 45.28 -31.42
C THR A 205 -4.96 45.09 -29.93
N ILE A 206 -5.41 43.89 -29.56
CA ILE A 206 -5.74 43.52 -28.19
C ILE A 206 -4.87 42.33 -27.79
N TYR A 207 -4.16 42.44 -26.69
CA TYR A 207 -3.36 41.37 -26.10
C TYR A 207 -4.11 40.75 -24.92
N LEU A 208 -4.25 39.42 -24.91
CA LEU A 208 -4.75 38.66 -23.76
C LEU A 208 -3.62 37.77 -23.25
N LEU A 209 -3.01 38.15 -22.13
CA LEU A 209 -1.88 37.46 -21.53
C LEU A 209 -2.35 36.65 -20.33
N ALA A 210 -2.27 35.32 -20.39
CA ALA A 210 -2.61 34.44 -19.28
C ALA A 210 -1.37 33.92 -18.56
N PHE A 211 -1.33 34.08 -17.24
CA PHE A 211 -0.19 33.69 -16.43
C PHE A 211 -0.52 33.61 -14.94
N ASP A 212 0.39 32.99 -14.17
CA ASP A 212 0.41 33.07 -12.71
C ASP A 212 1.08 34.38 -12.27
N TYR A 213 0.32 35.21 -11.54
CA TYR A 213 0.75 36.54 -11.14
C TYR A 213 1.98 36.53 -10.25
N GLU A 214 2.07 35.60 -9.29
CA GLU A 214 3.19 35.54 -8.35
C GLU A 214 4.48 35.09 -9.04
N ILE A 215 4.39 34.09 -9.91
CA ILE A 215 5.53 33.59 -10.69
C ILE A 215 6.10 34.70 -11.59
N VAL A 216 5.23 35.40 -12.32
CA VAL A 216 5.64 36.43 -13.28
C VAL A 216 6.20 37.67 -12.57
N THR A 217 5.56 38.15 -11.50
CA THR A 217 6.05 39.32 -10.77
C THR A 217 7.40 39.05 -10.11
N ARG A 218 7.61 37.86 -9.55
CA ARG A 218 8.91 37.42 -9.03
C ARG A 218 9.97 37.39 -10.14
N ALA A 219 9.69 36.73 -11.26
CA ALA A 219 10.63 36.63 -12.38
C ALA A 219 11.05 38.01 -12.92
N LEU A 220 10.08 38.92 -13.11
CA LEU A 220 10.35 40.28 -13.58
C LEU A 220 11.14 41.10 -12.56
N GLY A 221 10.90 40.89 -11.26
CA GLY A 221 11.63 41.55 -10.19
C GLY A 221 13.09 41.10 -10.10
N GLU A 222 13.33 39.78 -10.14
CA GLU A 222 14.67 39.18 -10.09
C GLU A 222 15.56 39.64 -11.25
N VAL A 223 15.03 39.64 -12.48
CA VAL A 223 15.83 39.94 -13.68
C VAL A 223 16.09 41.44 -13.85
N GLN A 224 15.15 42.30 -13.44
CA GLN A 224 15.30 43.76 -13.61
C GLN A 224 15.84 44.49 -12.38
N ASN A 225 16.04 43.79 -11.25
CA ASN A 225 16.44 44.38 -9.98
C ASN A 225 15.53 45.57 -9.58
N THR A 226 14.22 45.39 -9.78
CA THR A 226 13.17 46.39 -9.54
C THR A 226 11.93 45.71 -8.98
N ASP A 227 10.93 46.49 -8.60
CA ASP A 227 9.60 46.01 -8.26
C ASP A 227 8.90 45.44 -9.51
N GLY A 228 8.81 44.10 -9.59
CA GLY A 228 8.20 43.39 -10.70
C GLY A 228 6.69 43.64 -10.86
N GLN A 229 5.98 43.94 -9.77
CA GLN A 229 4.57 44.33 -9.82
C GLN A 229 4.42 45.68 -10.52
N LYS A 230 5.20 46.70 -10.14
CA LYS A 230 5.19 48.01 -10.81
C LYS A 230 5.60 47.93 -12.28
N TYR A 231 6.48 46.99 -12.62
CA TYR A 231 6.83 46.73 -14.01
C TYR A 231 5.62 46.18 -14.79
N LEU A 232 4.93 45.20 -14.22
CA LEU A 232 3.77 44.57 -14.83
C LEU A 232 2.60 45.55 -15.00
N GLU A 233 2.34 46.41 -14.02
CA GLU A 233 1.31 47.48 -14.07
C GLU A 233 1.51 48.47 -15.23
N LYS A 234 2.75 48.64 -15.73
CA LYS A 234 3.03 49.49 -16.90
C LYS A 234 2.66 48.83 -18.23
N ILE A 235 2.49 47.50 -18.24
CA ILE A 235 2.22 46.72 -19.46
C ILE A 235 0.76 46.28 -19.48
N ILE A 236 0.26 45.74 -18.36
CA ILE A 236 -1.13 45.29 -18.24
C ILE A 236 -2.01 46.47 -17.87
N GLN A 237 -2.93 46.82 -18.76
CA GLN A 237 -3.87 47.92 -18.53
C GLN A 237 -5.10 47.46 -17.74
N VAL A 238 -5.56 46.22 -17.97
CA VAL A 238 -6.69 45.63 -17.25
C VAL A 238 -6.33 44.24 -16.73
N PRO A 239 -6.22 44.06 -15.41
CA PRO A 239 -6.06 42.75 -14.79
C PRO A 239 -7.43 42.09 -14.54
N PHE A 240 -7.63 40.88 -15.07
CA PHE A 240 -8.73 39.99 -14.70
C PHE A 240 -8.20 38.81 -13.91
N GLN A 241 -8.62 38.70 -12.66
CA GLN A 241 -8.42 37.48 -11.89
C GLN A 241 -9.47 36.44 -12.31
N LEU A 242 -9.04 35.20 -12.57
CA LEU A 242 -9.98 34.10 -12.73
C LEU A 242 -10.81 33.95 -11.44
N PRO A 243 -12.13 33.74 -11.56
CA PRO A 243 -12.97 33.45 -10.41
C PRO A 243 -12.42 32.24 -9.64
N LYS A 244 -12.29 32.40 -8.32
CA LYS A 244 -11.95 31.28 -7.43
C LYS A 244 -12.94 30.15 -7.65
N ILE A 245 -12.40 28.94 -7.75
CA ILE A 245 -13.23 27.74 -7.93
C ILE A 245 -14.03 27.54 -6.64
N ASN A 246 -15.32 27.25 -6.76
CA ASN A 246 -16.11 26.87 -5.58
C ASN A 246 -15.58 25.54 -5.06
N GLU A 247 -15.22 25.50 -3.79
CA GLU A 247 -14.75 24.30 -3.11
C GLU A 247 -15.73 23.13 -3.26
N GLN A 248 -17.04 23.38 -3.20
CA GLN A 248 -18.06 22.34 -3.41
C GLN A 248 -18.03 21.76 -4.84
N GLN A 249 -17.67 22.56 -5.84
CA GLN A 249 -17.49 22.06 -7.20
C GLN A 249 -16.27 21.12 -7.28
N LEU A 250 -15.14 21.49 -6.65
CA LEU A 250 -13.95 20.64 -6.61
C LEU A 250 -14.22 19.32 -5.87
N ILE A 251 -14.90 19.40 -4.73
CA ILE A 251 -15.31 18.22 -3.95
C ILE A 251 -16.24 17.34 -4.78
N GLY A 252 -17.22 17.92 -5.47
CA GLY A 252 -18.11 17.19 -6.38
C GLY A 252 -17.36 16.49 -7.52
N LEU A 253 -16.39 17.16 -8.15
CA LEU A 253 -15.53 16.56 -9.17
C LEU A 253 -14.67 15.42 -8.61
N PHE A 254 -14.13 15.59 -7.41
CA PHE A 254 -13.36 14.56 -6.74
C PHE A 254 -14.20 13.32 -6.47
N PHE A 255 -15.35 13.47 -5.82
CA PHE A 255 -16.25 12.36 -5.54
C PHE A 255 -16.81 11.71 -6.80
N ASN A 256 -17.14 12.46 -7.85
CA ASN A 256 -17.58 11.87 -9.11
C ASN A 256 -16.50 10.95 -9.73
N GLY A 257 -15.23 11.32 -9.61
CA GLY A 257 -14.13 10.45 -10.05
C GLY A 257 -13.99 9.19 -9.19
N LEU A 258 -14.22 9.30 -7.89
CA LEU A 258 -14.16 8.16 -6.96
C LEU A 258 -15.40 7.26 -7.00
N ASN A 259 -16.59 7.78 -7.29
CA ASN A 259 -17.84 7.00 -7.30
C ASN A 259 -17.76 5.83 -8.30
N ASN A 260 -17.05 6.00 -9.41
CA ASN A 260 -16.80 4.92 -10.37
C ASN A 260 -15.96 3.76 -9.79
N ILE A 261 -15.21 4.01 -8.72
CA ILE A 261 -14.36 3.05 -8.02
C ILE A 261 -15.11 2.47 -6.81
N ILE A 262 -15.72 3.35 -6.00
CA ILE A 262 -16.34 2.99 -4.72
C ILE A 262 -17.67 2.26 -4.93
N ALA A 263 -18.40 2.51 -6.03
CA ALA A 263 -19.69 1.87 -6.27
C ALA A 263 -19.63 0.34 -6.44
N GLU A 264 -18.44 -0.22 -6.76
CA GLU A 264 -18.24 -1.68 -6.84
C GLU A 264 -18.00 -2.33 -5.48
N ILE A 265 -17.79 -1.54 -4.42
CA ILE A 265 -17.34 -2.04 -3.11
C ILE A 265 -18.56 -2.35 -2.24
N PRO A 266 -18.68 -3.57 -1.69
CA PRO A 266 -19.74 -3.90 -0.75
C PRO A 266 -19.74 -2.97 0.46
N ASP A 267 -20.92 -2.56 0.93
CA ASP A 267 -21.09 -1.67 2.10
C ASP A 267 -20.32 -2.20 3.34
N GLU A 268 -20.28 -3.52 3.52
CA GLU A 268 -19.59 -4.20 4.64
C GLU A 268 -18.05 -4.05 4.61
N LYS A 269 -17.49 -3.76 3.44
CA LYS A 269 -16.04 -3.53 3.24
C LYS A 269 -15.69 -2.04 3.24
N PHE A 270 -16.68 -1.15 3.38
CA PHE A 270 -16.49 0.29 3.32
C PHE A 270 -16.96 1.00 4.60
N ASP A 271 -16.00 1.33 5.46
CA ASP A 271 -16.28 2.11 6.68
C ASP A 271 -16.57 3.59 6.34
N LYS A 272 -17.85 3.94 6.31
CA LYS A 272 -18.33 5.30 5.99
C LYS A 272 -17.86 6.35 6.98
N GLU A 273 -17.68 6.00 8.25
CA GLU A 273 -17.20 6.92 9.28
C GLU A 273 -15.71 7.22 9.04
N ARG A 274 -14.89 6.19 8.93
CA ARG A 274 -13.45 6.31 8.64
C ARG A 274 -13.19 7.05 7.33
N TRP A 275 -13.99 6.78 6.29
CA TRP A 275 -13.95 7.51 5.04
C TRP A 275 -14.25 9.00 5.21
N SER A 276 -15.33 9.34 5.93
CA SER A 276 -15.74 10.73 6.15
C SER A 276 -14.67 11.52 6.91
N LEU A 277 -14.06 10.88 7.91
CA LEU A 277 -12.94 11.40 8.68
C LEU A 277 -11.71 11.64 7.78
N LEU A 278 -11.29 10.63 7.02
CA LEU A 278 -10.15 10.72 6.10
C LEU A 278 -10.33 11.87 5.10
N PHE A 279 -11.52 11.97 4.51
CA PHE A 279 -11.81 13.04 3.55
C PHE A 279 -11.76 14.41 4.22
N LEU A 280 -12.49 14.61 5.32
CA LEU A 280 -12.69 15.92 5.93
C LEU A 280 -11.40 16.54 6.48
N TYR A 281 -10.57 15.73 7.16
CA TYR A 281 -9.39 16.24 7.85
C TYR A 281 -8.07 15.89 7.15
N GLY A 282 -8.04 14.86 6.31
CA GLY A 282 -6.84 14.42 5.61
C GLY A 282 -6.74 14.92 4.17
N ILE A 283 -7.81 14.75 3.37
CA ILE A 283 -7.76 14.93 1.91
C ILE A 283 -8.20 16.34 1.48
N LYS A 284 -9.30 16.83 2.04
CA LYS A 284 -10.02 18.03 1.58
C LYS A 284 -9.10 19.25 1.40
N ASN A 285 -8.16 19.45 2.33
CA ASN A 285 -7.24 20.60 2.31
C ASN A 285 -6.20 20.57 1.17
N TYR A 286 -5.96 19.42 0.55
CA TYR A 286 -5.08 19.28 -0.61
C TYR A 286 -5.79 19.59 -1.94
N ILE A 287 -7.11 19.50 -1.98
CA ILE A 287 -7.89 19.67 -3.22
C ILE A 287 -8.18 21.16 -3.44
N LYS A 288 -7.24 21.87 -4.06
CA LYS A 288 -7.35 23.32 -4.32
C LYS A 288 -7.63 23.65 -5.78
N THR A 289 -7.27 22.75 -6.70
CA THR A 289 -7.40 22.94 -8.15
C THR A 289 -8.00 21.72 -8.83
N ILE A 290 -8.46 21.86 -10.08
CA ILE A 290 -8.89 20.71 -10.90
C ILE A 290 -7.73 19.73 -11.09
N ARG A 291 -6.51 20.23 -11.24
CA ARG A 291 -5.34 19.37 -11.43
C ARG A 291 -5.11 18.47 -10.22
N ASP A 292 -5.31 18.97 -9.00
CA ASP A 292 -5.19 18.18 -7.78
C ASP A 292 -6.21 17.03 -7.78
N VAL A 293 -7.46 17.33 -8.14
CA VAL A 293 -8.53 16.33 -8.32
C VAL A 293 -8.11 15.27 -9.34
N VAL A 294 -7.68 15.69 -10.53
CA VAL A 294 -7.33 14.77 -11.64
C VAL A 294 -6.13 13.91 -11.26
N ARG A 295 -5.06 14.48 -10.70
CA ARG A 295 -3.86 13.75 -10.28
C ARG A 295 -4.19 12.70 -9.22
N LEU A 296 -4.92 13.09 -8.17
CA LEU A 296 -5.28 12.17 -7.09
C LEU A 296 -6.20 11.05 -7.60
N ASN A 297 -7.28 11.39 -8.30
CA ASN A 297 -8.24 10.41 -8.82
C ASN A 297 -7.59 9.43 -9.81
N ASN A 298 -6.73 9.90 -10.71
CA ASN A 298 -6.03 9.02 -11.65
C ASN A 298 -5.09 8.05 -10.94
N THR A 299 -4.36 8.54 -9.94
CA THR A 299 -3.41 7.72 -9.17
C THR A 299 -4.15 6.66 -8.36
N ILE A 300 -5.25 7.04 -7.70
CA ILE A 300 -6.14 6.10 -7.00
C ILE A 300 -6.71 5.08 -7.98
N SER A 301 -7.25 5.52 -9.12
CA SER A 301 -7.82 4.63 -10.15
C SER A 301 -6.82 3.58 -10.63
N LEU A 302 -5.57 4.01 -10.89
CA LEU A 302 -4.51 3.12 -11.36
C LEU A 302 -4.16 2.10 -10.28
N LYS A 303 -3.87 2.55 -9.06
CA LYS A 303 -3.52 1.65 -7.95
C LYS A 303 -4.67 0.69 -7.61
N TYR A 304 -5.90 1.19 -7.60
CA TYR A 304 -7.08 0.36 -7.36
C TYR A 304 -7.24 -0.74 -8.41
N SER A 305 -7.00 -0.43 -9.69
CA SER A 305 -7.10 -1.44 -10.75
C SER A 305 -6.16 -2.64 -10.55
N PHE A 306 -5.04 -2.43 -9.86
CA PHE A 306 -4.12 -3.50 -9.48
C PHE A 306 -4.53 -4.17 -8.17
N LEU A 307 -4.99 -3.40 -7.18
CA LEU A 307 -5.07 -3.81 -5.77
C LEU A 307 -6.47 -4.05 -5.20
N LYS A 308 -7.55 -3.79 -5.96
CA LYS A 308 -8.92 -3.64 -5.43
C LYS A 308 -9.43 -4.78 -4.54
N ASP A 309 -8.95 -6.00 -4.74
CA ASP A 309 -9.38 -7.18 -4.01
C ASP A 309 -8.38 -7.63 -2.92
N GLU A 310 -7.29 -6.88 -2.76
CA GLU A 310 -6.12 -7.28 -1.97
C GLU A 310 -5.71 -6.26 -0.91
N VAL A 311 -6.39 -5.11 -0.86
CA VAL A 311 -6.12 -4.01 0.09
C VAL A 311 -7.39 -3.31 0.55
N ASN A 312 -7.31 -2.67 1.71
CA ASN A 312 -8.37 -1.76 2.16
C ASN A 312 -8.37 -0.49 1.30
N ILE A 313 -9.53 -0.16 0.70
CA ILE A 313 -9.67 1.02 -0.18
C ILE A 313 -9.45 2.35 0.54
N ILE A 314 -9.90 2.49 1.78
CA ILE A 314 -9.75 3.74 2.54
C ILE A 314 -8.27 3.96 2.81
N ASP A 315 -7.54 2.90 3.15
CA ASP A 315 -6.09 2.96 3.32
C ASP A 315 -5.39 3.30 2.02
N LEU A 316 -5.84 2.71 0.91
CA LEU A 316 -5.27 2.96 -0.40
C LEU A 316 -5.44 4.43 -0.79
N ILE A 317 -6.61 5.01 -0.57
CA ILE A 317 -6.87 6.43 -0.83
C ILE A 317 -6.00 7.31 0.08
N GLY A 318 -5.91 6.98 1.37
CA GLY A 318 -5.11 7.74 2.34
C GLY A 318 -3.63 7.76 1.96
N ILE A 319 -3.02 6.60 1.76
CA ILE A 319 -1.60 6.51 1.41
C ILE A 319 -1.31 7.09 0.02
N THR A 320 -2.25 6.98 -0.92
CA THR A 320 -2.13 7.61 -2.25
C THR A 320 -2.22 9.13 -2.17
N THR A 321 -3.00 9.67 -1.22
CA THR A 321 -3.02 11.12 -0.95
C THR A 321 -1.64 11.58 -0.49
N ILE A 322 -1.01 10.87 0.45
CA ILE A 322 0.37 11.15 0.87
C ILE A 322 1.34 11.02 -0.32
N GLN A 323 1.21 9.99 -1.16
CA GLN A 323 2.05 9.83 -2.35
C GLN A 323 1.97 11.03 -3.31
N VAL A 324 0.77 11.57 -3.56
CA VAL A 324 0.55 12.62 -4.56
C VAL A 324 0.99 14.00 -4.05
N PHE A 325 0.75 14.29 -2.76
CA PHE A 325 0.95 15.61 -2.19
C PHE A 325 2.18 15.72 -1.27
N ALA A 326 2.62 14.62 -0.64
CA ALA A 326 3.78 14.55 0.25
C ALA A 326 4.71 13.36 -0.11
N PRO A 327 5.27 13.32 -1.33
CA PRO A 327 6.00 12.17 -1.86
C PRO A 327 7.23 11.77 -1.03
N SER A 328 7.91 12.73 -0.40
CA SER A 328 9.06 12.45 0.47
C SER A 328 8.68 11.66 1.74
N ILE A 329 7.48 11.91 2.28
CA ILE A 329 6.94 11.14 3.41
C ILE A 329 6.56 9.73 2.96
N TYR A 330 5.89 9.62 1.80
CA TYR A 330 5.53 8.33 1.21
C TYR A 330 6.75 7.43 0.98
N GLU A 331 7.86 7.98 0.48
CA GLU A 331 9.12 7.25 0.29
C GLU A 331 9.71 6.79 1.62
N ARG A 332 9.78 7.67 2.63
CA ARG A 332 10.32 7.32 3.94
C ARG A 332 9.53 6.22 4.65
N LEU A 333 8.20 6.27 4.59
CA LEU A 333 7.32 5.32 5.29
C LEU A 333 7.61 3.85 4.93
N GLN A 334 8.04 3.58 3.70
CA GLN A 334 8.35 2.23 3.22
C GLN A 334 9.39 1.51 4.08
N HIS A 335 10.28 2.24 4.71
CA HIS A 335 11.37 1.70 5.52
C HIS A 335 10.99 1.45 6.98
N TYR A 336 9.77 1.79 7.40
CA TYR A 336 9.34 1.74 8.79
C TYR A 336 8.15 0.80 9.04
N LYS A 337 7.99 -0.23 8.19
CA LYS A 337 6.98 -1.29 8.33
C LYS A 337 6.86 -1.81 9.76
N ASP A 338 7.99 -2.19 10.36
CA ASP A 338 7.99 -2.78 11.71
C ASP A 338 7.62 -1.81 12.82
N ASN A 339 7.83 -0.51 12.60
CA ASN A 339 7.52 0.54 13.56
C ASN A 339 6.06 0.98 13.49
N PHE A 340 5.50 1.11 12.28
CA PHE A 340 4.15 1.68 12.07
C PHE A 340 3.02 0.65 12.15
N CYS A 341 3.28 -0.61 11.78
CA CYS A 341 2.26 -1.66 11.79
C CYS A 341 1.96 -2.18 13.21
N GLY A 342 0.74 -2.69 13.38
CA GLY A 342 0.25 -3.26 14.63
C GLY A 342 -0.15 -2.22 15.69
N GLU A 343 -0.19 -2.68 16.94
CA GLU A 343 -0.53 -1.88 18.12
C GLU A 343 0.61 -1.93 19.14
N PHE A 344 0.60 -1.01 20.10
CA PHE A 344 1.52 -1.07 21.25
C PHE A 344 1.16 -2.24 22.16
N SER A 345 2.15 -2.95 22.69
CA SER A 345 1.91 -4.07 23.60
C SER A 345 1.22 -3.61 24.89
N TYR A 346 0.23 -4.38 25.35
CA TYR A 346 -0.44 -4.13 26.62
C TYR A 346 0.42 -4.51 27.85
N TYR A 347 1.47 -5.32 27.66
CA TYR A 347 2.20 -6.00 28.76
C TYR A 347 3.61 -5.44 29.06
N SER A 348 4.17 -4.55 28.23
CA SER A 348 5.42 -3.83 28.50
C SER A 348 5.13 -2.41 29.02
N ASN A 349 6.08 -1.80 29.75
CA ASN A 349 6.01 -0.39 30.15
C ASN A 349 5.71 0.51 28.92
N ASN A 350 4.43 0.81 28.73
CA ASN A 350 3.83 1.34 27.50
C ASN A 350 4.39 2.72 27.13
N ASP A 351 4.90 3.46 28.11
CA ASP A 351 5.40 4.82 27.90
C ASP A 351 6.72 4.86 27.13
N ASN A 352 7.64 3.91 27.33
CA ASN A 352 8.94 3.96 26.64
C ASN A 352 8.80 3.65 25.14
N GLU A 353 8.09 2.58 24.77
CA GLU A 353 7.87 2.24 23.35
C GLU A 353 7.08 3.34 22.62
N LYS A 354 6.08 3.92 23.29
CA LYS A 354 5.32 5.06 22.76
C LYS A 354 6.18 6.30 22.59
N ASN A 355 7.05 6.61 23.55
CA ASN A 355 7.97 7.75 23.47
C ASN A 355 8.99 7.57 22.34
N GLU A 356 9.61 6.39 22.23
CA GLU A 356 10.56 6.07 21.15
C GLU A 356 9.89 6.15 19.77
N PHE A 357 8.68 5.58 19.63
CA PHE A 357 7.91 5.73 18.40
C PHE A 357 7.50 7.18 18.13
N GLY A 358 7.17 7.94 19.17
CA GLY A 358 6.87 9.37 19.07
C GLY A 358 8.05 10.18 18.52
N GLU A 359 9.25 9.97 19.03
CA GLU A 359 10.48 10.60 18.54
C GLU A 359 10.77 10.21 17.08
N LEU A 360 10.61 8.93 16.75
CA LEU A 360 10.74 8.43 15.37
C LEU A 360 9.72 9.11 14.45
N TYR A 361 8.45 9.13 14.83
CA TYR A 361 7.36 9.73 14.07
C TYR A 361 7.62 11.21 13.81
N GLU A 362 8.02 11.97 14.84
CA GLU A 362 8.40 13.37 14.73
C GLU A 362 9.56 13.59 13.76
N SER A 363 10.58 12.72 13.78
CA SER A 363 11.70 12.79 12.83
C SER A 363 11.26 12.57 11.38
N ILE A 364 10.12 11.90 11.15
CA ILE A 364 9.57 11.65 9.81
C ILE A 364 8.85 12.88 9.27
N ILE A 365 8.08 13.58 10.11
CA ILE A 365 7.19 14.66 9.69
C ILE A 365 7.74 16.09 9.92
N ASN A 366 8.89 16.25 10.58
CA ASN A 366 9.42 17.55 11.04
C ASN A 366 9.69 18.60 9.94
N ASN A 367 9.96 18.19 8.70
CA ASN A 367 10.35 19.10 7.62
C ASN A 367 9.16 19.76 6.89
N GLN A 368 7.94 19.56 7.37
CA GLN A 368 6.71 20.10 6.77
C GLN A 368 6.24 21.37 7.46
N ASP A 369 5.51 22.23 6.75
CA ASP A 369 4.82 23.36 7.40
C ASP A 369 3.72 22.86 8.34
N GLU A 370 3.25 23.74 9.24
CA GLU A 370 2.29 23.37 10.30
C GLU A 370 0.97 22.80 9.76
N ILE A 371 0.48 23.32 8.62
CA ILE A 371 -0.79 22.89 8.02
C ILE A 371 -0.59 21.54 7.34
N GLU A 372 0.48 21.38 6.56
CA GLU A 372 0.81 20.13 5.89
C GLU A 372 1.08 19.02 6.90
N ARG A 373 1.87 19.31 7.95
CA ARG A 373 2.14 18.38 9.05
C ARG A 373 0.86 17.89 9.71
N LYS A 374 -0.10 18.79 9.96
CA LYS A 374 -1.39 18.43 10.52
C LYS A 374 -2.16 17.49 9.59
N ASN A 375 -2.31 17.83 8.31
CA ASN A 375 -3.06 17.01 7.35
C ASN A 375 -2.45 15.60 7.19
N ILE A 376 -1.12 15.51 7.11
CA ILE A 376 -0.40 14.23 7.05
C ILE A 376 -0.65 13.43 8.33
N SER A 377 -0.60 14.09 9.49
CA SER A 377 -0.83 13.42 10.77
C SER A 377 -2.25 12.89 10.89
N GLU A 378 -3.26 13.61 10.41
CA GLU A 378 -4.64 13.13 10.36
C GLU A 378 -4.71 11.86 9.49
N ILE A 379 -4.17 11.87 8.27
CA ILE A 379 -4.15 10.67 7.41
C ILE A 379 -3.46 9.50 8.13
N LEU A 380 -2.24 9.71 8.64
CA LEU A 380 -1.44 8.66 9.26
C LEU A 380 -2.08 8.11 10.54
N SER A 381 -2.77 8.93 11.33
CA SER A 381 -3.54 8.48 12.49
C SER A 381 -4.67 7.51 12.10
N LEU A 382 -5.31 7.70 10.95
CA LEU A 382 -6.31 6.74 10.47
C LEU A 382 -5.68 5.47 9.91
N LEU A 383 -4.53 5.58 9.24
CA LEU A 383 -3.86 4.43 8.63
C LEU A 383 -3.18 3.54 9.66
N PHE A 384 -2.61 4.11 10.72
CA PHE A 384 -1.74 3.41 11.66
C PHE A 384 -2.18 3.65 13.12
N PRO A 385 -2.61 2.59 13.84
CA PRO A 385 -3.07 2.69 15.22
C PRO A 385 -2.02 3.27 16.18
N LYS A 386 -0.74 2.93 15.98
CA LYS A 386 0.36 3.48 16.76
C LYS A 386 0.42 5.00 16.65
N VAL A 387 0.23 5.57 15.46
CA VAL A 387 0.18 7.03 15.24
C VAL A 387 -1.03 7.63 15.96
N ASN A 388 -2.21 7.02 15.86
CA ASN A 388 -3.40 7.50 16.58
C ASN A 388 -3.19 7.57 18.10
N SER A 389 -2.45 6.61 18.67
CA SER A 389 -2.24 6.55 20.12
C SER A 389 -1.27 7.60 20.67
N ILE A 390 -0.39 8.18 19.82
CA ILE A 390 0.58 9.21 20.23
C ILE A 390 0.14 10.62 19.81
N VAL A 391 -0.63 10.76 18.73
CA VAL A 391 -1.05 12.07 18.23
C VAL A 391 -2.45 12.42 18.73
N LYS A 392 -2.58 13.57 19.41
CA LYS A 392 -3.88 14.13 19.83
C LYS A 392 -4.56 14.86 18.66
N ASN A 393 -5.12 14.08 17.75
CA ASN A 393 -5.83 14.55 16.56
C ASN A 393 -7.36 14.46 16.70
N ASN A 394 -8.10 14.91 15.69
CA ASN A 394 -9.56 14.80 15.68
C ASN A 394 -10.06 13.34 15.70
N PHE A 395 -9.17 12.38 15.45
CA PHE A 395 -9.44 10.95 15.40
C PHE A 395 -9.16 10.20 16.70
N SER A 396 -8.78 10.89 17.78
CA SER A 396 -8.41 10.24 19.05
C SER A 396 -9.51 9.36 19.66
N ASN A 397 -10.77 9.51 19.22
CA ASN A 397 -11.92 8.73 19.66
C ASN A 397 -12.34 7.63 18.66
N TYR A 398 -11.69 7.52 17.50
CA TYR A 398 -11.97 6.44 16.55
C TYR A 398 -11.33 5.15 17.07
N ASN A 399 -12.17 4.15 17.34
CA ASN A 399 -11.72 2.84 17.79
C ASN A 399 -11.30 2.00 16.59
N TYR A 400 -10.00 1.72 16.52
CA TYR A 400 -9.46 0.81 15.55
C TYR A 400 -9.89 -0.63 15.86
N ASP A 401 -10.42 -1.34 14.86
CA ASP A 401 -10.74 -2.76 14.96
C ASP A 401 -9.57 -3.60 14.42
N SER A 402 -8.70 -4.02 15.34
CA SER A 402 -7.56 -4.86 15.02
C SER A 402 -7.96 -6.20 14.39
N ASN A 403 -9.12 -6.76 14.73
CA ASN A 403 -9.58 -8.03 14.17
C ASN A 403 -9.97 -7.89 12.69
N ASN A 404 -10.57 -6.77 12.32
CA ASN A 404 -11.03 -6.53 10.94
C ASN A 404 -9.88 -6.09 10.00
N SER A 405 -8.77 -5.59 10.55
CA SER A 405 -7.60 -5.16 9.75
C SER A 405 -7.06 -6.24 8.84
N MET A 406 -7.06 -7.50 9.29
CA MET A 406 -6.58 -8.63 8.51
C MET A 406 -7.55 -9.01 7.38
N LEU A 407 -8.86 -8.95 7.65
CA LEU A 407 -9.89 -9.29 6.67
C LEU A 407 -9.99 -8.27 5.54
N LEU A 408 -9.70 -7.01 5.86
CA LEU A 408 -9.73 -5.91 4.90
C LEU A 408 -8.41 -5.68 4.18
N GLY A 409 -7.33 -6.40 4.54
CA GLY A 409 -6.01 -6.16 3.97
C GLY A 409 -5.43 -4.80 4.33
N SER A 410 -5.69 -4.31 5.54
CA SER A 410 -5.33 -2.95 5.95
C SER A 410 -3.81 -2.72 6.01
N ILE A 411 -3.37 -1.49 5.73
CA ILE A 411 -1.94 -1.12 5.66
C ILE A 411 -1.21 -1.29 7.00
N CYS A 412 -1.90 -1.13 8.11
CA CYS A 412 -1.36 -1.35 9.46
C CYS A 412 -1.06 -2.82 9.78
N ASN A 413 -1.50 -3.77 8.95
CA ASN A 413 -1.15 -5.17 9.11
C ASN A 413 0.17 -5.46 8.38
N LYS A 414 1.16 -6.01 9.10
CA LYS A 414 2.50 -6.29 8.55
C LYS A 414 2.46 -7.21 7.32
N ASP A 415 1.52 -8.13 7.23
CA ASP A 415 1.45 -9.07 6.10
C ASP A 415 0.96 -8.40 4.80
N TYR A 416 0.36 -7.21 4.89
CA TYR A 416 -0.23 -6.49 3.76
C TYR A 416 0.39 -5.13 3.47
N PHE A 417 1.18 -4.58 4.40
CA PHE A 417 1.82 -3.26 4.27
C PHE A 417 2.52 -3.05 2.91
N ASP A 418 3.34 -4.00 2.46
CA ASP A 418 4.17 -3.85 1.26
C ASP A 418 3.35 -3.75 -0.04
N ARG A 419 2.09 -4.21 -0.03
CA ARG A 419 1.17 -4.12 -1.19
C ARG A 419 0.88 -2.68 -1.57
N TYR A 420 0.84 -1.78 -0.58
CA TYR A 420 0.55 -0.36 -0.75
C TYR A 420 1.71 0.42 -1.41
N PHE A 421 2.89 -0.20 -1.50
CA PHE A 421 4.11 0.43 -2.02
C PHE A 421 4.67 -0.29 -3.24
N SER A 422 4.63 -1.62 -3.31
CA SER A 422 5.24 -2.40 -4.38
C SER A 422 4.36 -2.60 -5.63
N LEU A 423 3.04 -2.39 -5.52
CA LEU A 423 2.06 -2.75 -6.56
C LEU A 423 2.14 -4.22 -7.00
N SER A 424 2.67 -5.10 -6.14
CA SER A 424 2.90 -6.52 -6.43
C SER A 424 2.38 -7.42 -5.31
N PHE A 425 2.07 -8.68 -5.66
CA PHE A 425 1.41 -9.66 -4.78
C PHE A 425 2.29 -10.86 -4.42
N SER A 426 3.61 -10.79 -4.63
CA SER A 426 4.42 -12.01 -4.69
C SER A 426 4.76 -12.66 -3.35
N GLU A 427 4.59 -11.98 -2.21
CA GLU A 427 5.14 -12.47 -0.93
C GLU A 427 4.09 -12.88 0.13
N SER A 428 2.84 -12.38 0.08
CA SER A 428 1.83 -12.67 1.11
C SER A 428 0.54 -13.31 0.59
N LEU A 429 -0.25 -13.91 1.48
CA LEU A 429 -1.48 -14.64 1.15
C LEU A 429 -2.53 -13.74 0.49
N SER A 430 -3.01 -14.10 -0.70
CA SER A 430 -4.09 -13.36 -1.37
C SER A 430 -5.38 -13.37 -0.54
N LEU A 431 -6.04 -12.22 -0.40
CA LEU A 431 -7.32 -12.13 0.30
C LEU A 431 -8.39 -12.89 -0.46
N GLN A 432 -8.39 -12.83 -1.79
CA GLN A 432 -9.33 -13.59 -2.61
C GLN A 432 -9.14 -15.09 -2.45
N GLU A 433 -7.88 -15.55 -2.37
CA GLU A 433 -7.57 -16.96 -2.11
C GLU A 433 -8.09 -17.40 -0.74
N ALA A 434 -7.83 -16.61 0.30
CA ALA A 434 -8.32 -16.89 1.65
C ALA A 434 -9.87 -16.89 1.71
N GLU A 435 -10.53 -15.90 1.11
CA GLU A 435 -11.99 -15.84 1.03
C GLU A 435 -12.56 -17.03 0.24
N HIS A 436 -11.91 -17.44 -0.85
CA HIS A 436 -12.34 -18.59 -1.64
C HIS A 436 -12.26 -19.88 -0.82
N ILE A 437 -11.14 -20.11 -0.15
CA ILE A 437 -10.92 -21.28 0.72
C ILE A 437 -11.91 -21.29 1.88
N ILE A 438 -12.22 -20.14 2.48
CA ILE A 438 -13.07 -20.10 3.68
C ILE A 438 -14.55 -20.12 3.33
N PHE A 439 -14.98 -19.49 2.24
CA PHE A 439 -16.40 -19.24 1.99
C PHE A 439 -16.97 -19.85 0.70
N LYS A 440 -16.14 -20.28 -0.26
CA LYS A 440 -16.62 -20.65 -1.61
C LYS A 440 -16.27 -22.07 -2.05
N GLU A 441 -15.11 -22.61 -1.69
CA GLU A 441 -14.63 -23.90 -2.23
C GLU A 441 -15.33 -25.12 -1.60
N GLU A 442 -16.38 -25.64 -2.23
CA GLU A 442 -17.15 -26.78 -1.73
C GLU A 442 -16.46 -28.14 -1.91
N ASN A 443 -15.52 -28.28 -2.86
CA ASN A 443 -14.87 -29.55 -3.12
C ASN A 443 -13.73 -29.80 -2.13
N ARG A 444 -13.95 -30.72 -1.19
CA ARG A 444 -12.97 -31.10 -0.15
C ARG A 444 -11.60 -31.51 -0.69
N LYS A 445 -11.53 -32.19 -1.84
CA LYS A 445 -10.23 -32.58 -2.43
C LYS A 445 -9.44 -31.37 -2.92
N GLU A 446 -10.12 -30.42 -3.58
CA GLU A 446 -9.47 -29.19 -4.01
C GLU A 446 -9.14 -28.29 -2.82
N LEU A 447 -9.99 -28.22 -1.80
CA LEU A 447 -9.73 -27.49 -0.56
C LEU A 447 -8.44 -27.98 0.13
N ASN A 448 -8.28 -29.30 0.30
CA ASN A 448 -7.06 -29.89 0.87
C ASN A 448 -5.81 -29.53 0.05
N LYS A 449 -5.92 -29.57 -1.28
CA LYS A 449 -4.82 -29.18 -2.18
C LYS A 449 -4.48 -27.69 -2.08
N LEU A 450 -5.46 -26.81 -1.91
CA LEU A 450 -5.24 -25.38 -1.70
C LEU A 450 -4.52 -25.12 -0.37
N LEU A 451 -4.92 -25.80 0.71
CA LEU A 451 -4.26 -25.69 2.02
C LEU A 451 -2.79 -26.13 1.94
N LEU A 452 -2.49 -27.24 1.28
CA LEU A 452 -1.11 -27.70 1.10
C LEU A 452 -0.28 -26.74 0.23
N LYS A 453 -0.87 -26.09 -0.78
CA LYS A 453 -0.20 -25.05 -1.57
C LYS A 453 0.09 -23.77 -0.78
N ILE A 454 -0.77 -23.43 0.19
CA ILE A 454 -0.50 -22.33 1.13
C ILE A 454 0.72 -22.69 1.99
N ASP A 455 0.78 -23.94 2.45
CA ASP A 455 1.90 -24.44 3.24
C ASP A 455 3.22 -24.47 2.48
N GLU A 456 3.22 -24.94 1.22
CA GLU A 456 4.38 -24.91 0.32
C GLU A 456 4.95 -23.48 0.12
N ARG A 457 4.10 -22.46 0.24
CA ARG A 457 4.49 -21.04 0.16
C ARG A 457 4.89 -20.43 1.51
N ASN A 458 4.93 -21.22 2.58
CA ASN A 458 5.14 -20.75 3.95
C ASN A 458 4.12 -19.69 4.39
N GLN A 459 2.84 -19.85 3.99
CA GLN A 459 1.76 -18.90 4.28
C GLN A 459 0.73 -19.43 5.28
N THR A 460 0.97 -20.61 5.88
CA THR A 460 0.04 -21.28 6.80
C THR A 460 -0.30 -20.40 8.01
N ASN A 461 0.69 -19.75 8.62
CA ASN A 461 0.48 -18.88 9.77
C ASN A 461 -0.41 -17.67 9.43
N ILE A 462 -0.21 -17.07 8.25
CA ILE A 462 -1.02 -15.96 7.75
C ILE A 462 -2.45 -16.44 7.47
N PHE A 463 -2.61 -17.60 6.82
CA PHE A 463 -3.93 -18.18 6.56
C PHE A 463 -4.72 -18.49 7.83
N LEU A 464 -4.09 -19.13 8.83
CA LEU A 464 -4.76 -19.43 10.09
C LEU A 464 -5.13 -18.16 10.87
N ASN A 465 -4.29 -17.13 10.83
CA ASN A 465 -4.65 -15.83 11.40
C ASN A 465 -5.87 -15.22 10.67
N TYR A 466 -5.90 -15.26 9.34
CA TYR A 466 -7.03 -14.78 8.55
C TYR A 466 -8.31 -15.57 8.89
N PHE A 467 -8.21 -16.90 8.92
CA PHE A 467 -9.29 -17.81 9.28
C PHE A 467 -9.87 -17.48 10.66
N ASN A 468 -9.00 -17.28 11.66
CA ASN A 468 -9.43 -16.92 13.01
C ASN A 468 -10.16 -15.56 13.05
N SER A 469 -9.64 -14.55 12.34
CA SER A 469 -10.33 -13.26 12.21
C SER A 469 -11.69 -13.39 11.54
N ALA A 470 -11.80 -14.24 10.51
CA ALA A 470 -13.06 -14.49 9.82
C ALA A 470 -14.08 -15.14 10.76
N MET A 471 -13.69 -16.20 11.49
CA MET A 471 -14.55 -16.88 12.45
C MET A 471 -15.01 -15.95 13.59
N ARG A 472 -14.13 -15.07 14.10
CA ARG A 472 -14.51 -14.05 15.09
C ARG A 472 -15.62 -13.12 14.60
N LYS A 473 -15.58 -12.73 13.33
CA LYS A 473 -16.60 -11.86 12.72
C LYS A 473 -17.95 -12.59 12.52
N LEU A 474 -17.91 -13.91 12.31
CA LEU A 474 -19.11 -14.77 12.20
C LEU A 474 -19.67 -15.24 13.54
N LYS A 475 -19.20 -14.72 14.68
CA LYS A 475 -19.65 -15.15 16.00
C LYS A 475 -21.18 -15.07 16.11
N LYS A 476 -21.82 -16.19 16.48
CA LYS A 476 -23.29 -16.37 16.54
C LYS A 476 -23.98 -16.27 15.18
N SER A 477 -23.40 -16.86 14.14
CA SER A 477 -23.94 -16.92 12.78
C SER A 477 -24.10 -18.36 12.32
N ASP A 478 -25.26 -18.96 12.63
CA ASP A 478 -25.54 -20.36 12.34
C ASP A 478 -25.73 -20.65 10.83
N GLU A 479 -25.86 -19.60 10.01
CA GLU A 479 -25.99 -19.67 8.54
C GLU A 479 -24.78 -20.35 7.86
N TYR A 480 -23.58 -20.20 8.42
CA TYR A 480 -22.35 -20.72 7.82
C TYR A 480 -21.96 -22.12 8.30
N ARG A 481 -22.84 -22.83 9.03
CA ARG A 481 -22.53 -24.12 9.66
C ARG A 481 -21.85 -25.12 8.75
N ASN A 482 -22.47 -25.45 7.62
CA ASN A 482 -21.95 -26.44 6.70
C ASN A 482 -20.57 -26.04 6.17
N ARG A 483 -20.35 -24.73 5.97
CA ARG A 483 -19.09 -24.20 5.48
C ARG A 483 -17.99 -24.34 6.53
N ILE A 484 -18.27 -23.96 7.77
CA ILE A 484 -17.32 -24.03 8.89
C ILE A 484 -16.93 -25.48 9.15
N ASP A 485 -17.89 -26.41 9.13
CA ASP A 485 -17.63 -27.84 9.30
C ASP A 485 -16.67 -28.38 8.22
N ILE A 486 -16.93 -28.08 6.95
CA ILE A 486 -16.08 -28.51 5.82
C ILE A 486 -14.66 -27.94 5.96
N VAL A 487 -14.53 -26.64 6.21
CA VAL A 487 -13.21 -25.97 6.25
C VAL A 487 -12.42 -26.40 7.48
N LEU A 488 -13.02 -26.40 8.66
CA LEU A 488 -12.34 -26.83 9.88
C LEU A 488 -11.94 -28.31 9.77
N SER A 489 -12.83 -29.19 9.30
CA SER A 489 -12.48 -30.60 9.08
C SER A 489 -11.29 -30.77 8.14
N SER A 490 -11.22 -29.97 7.08
CA SER A 490 -10.10 -30.02 6.12
C SER A 490 -8.79 -29.50 6.72
N ILE A 491 -8.83 -28.47 7.57
CA ILE A 491 -7.67 -28.02 8.35
C ILE A 491 -7.19 -29.14 9.28
N LEU A 492 -8.11 -29.77 10.02
CA LEU A 492 -7.78 -30.82 10.99
C LEU A 492 -7.22 -32.10 10.33
N GLU A 493 -7.77 -32.50 9.18
CA GLU A 493 -7.26 -33.65 8.39
C GLU A 493 -5.83 -33.45 7.90
N ASN A 494 -5.46 -32.21 7.56
CA ASN A 494 -4.14 -31.89 7.05
C ASN A 494 -3.20 -31.41 8.15
N TRP A 495 -3.65 -31.26 9.40
CA TRP A 495 -2.89 -30.60 10.47
C TRP A 495 -1.49 -31.16 10.66
N ASP A 496 -1.35 -32.48 10.55
CA ASP A 496 -0.05 -33.15 10.72
C ASP A 496 0.93 -32.94 9.57
N ASN A 497 0.43 -32.51 8.41
CA ASN A 497 1.22 -32.19 7.21
C ASN A 497 1.47 -30.69 7.06
N LEU A 498 0.81 -29.84 7.85
CA LEU A 498 1.04 -28.39 7.88
C LEU A 498 2.26 -28.08 8.75
N HIS A 499 3.05 -27.09 8.32
CA HIS A 499 4.28 -26.68 8.99
C HIS A 499 4.12 -25.32 9.68
N ASP A 500 4.70 -25.21 10.88
CA ASP A 500 4.88 -23.91 11.50
C ASP A 500 6.08 -23.20 10.87
N VAL A 501 5.78 -22.23 10.02
CA VAL A 501 6.75 -21.37 9.34
C VAL A 501 7.68 -20.67 10.33
N ASP A 502 7.17 -20.39 11.52
CA ASP A 502 7.90 -19.69 12.56
C ASP A 502 8.58 -20.65 13.54
N GLU A 503 8.50 -21.99 13.40
CA GLU A 503 9.00 -22.95 14.42
C GLU A 503 10.44 -22.65 14.83
N ARG A 504 11.22 -22.11 13.88
CA ARG A 504 12.64 -21.87 14.06
C ARG A 504 12.96 -20.55 14.73
N GLN A 505 12.00 -19.63 14.79
CA GLN A 505 12.13 -18.30 15.37
C GLN A 505 11.99 -18.36 16.89
N PHE A 506 12.68 -17.47 17.58
CA PHE A 506 12.71 -17.45 19.05
C PHE A 506 11.38 -17.01 19.67
N PHE A 507 10.67 -16.08 19.04
CA PHE A 507 9.38 -15.56 19.50
C PHE A 507 8.19 -16.24 18.82
N SER A 508 8.36 -17.48 18.36
CA SER A 508 7.26 -18.24 17.76
C SER A 508 6.24 -18.65 18.80
N PHE A 509 4.97 -18.64 18.40
CA PHE A 509 3.90 -19.17 19.23
C PHE A 509 3.85 -20.69 19.10
N PRO A 510 3.52 -21.44 20.18
CA PRO A 510 3.37 -22.88 20.08
C PRO A 510 2.38 -23.27 18.97
N TRP A 511 2.79 -24.17 18.07
CA TRP A 511 1.95 -24.62 16.95
C TRP A 511 0.57 -25.12 17.41
N VAL A 512 0.51 -25.83 18.53
CA VAL A 512 -0.72 -26.30 19.17
C VAL A 512 -1.69 -25.16 19.52
N TRP A 513 -1.21 -23.96 19.86
CA TRP A 513 -2.09 -22.83 20.16
C TRP A 513 -2.84 -22.35 18.92
N ARG A 514 -2.24 -22.48 17.73
CA ARG A 514 -2.94 -22.15 16.46
C ARG A 514 -4.05 -23.14 16.17
N LEU A 515 -3.85 -24.43 16.47
CA LEU A 515 -4.90 -25.45 16.40
C LEU A 515 -6.08 -25.08 17.30
N MET A 516 -5.79 -24.81 18.57
CA MET A 516 -6.82 -24.49 19.56
C MET A 516 -7.57 -23.22 19.18
N ASN A 517 -6.87 -22.19 18.70
CA ASN A 517 -7.53 -20.99 18.19
C ASN A 517 -8.46 -21.30 17.02
N ALA A 518 -8.03 -22.11 16.04
CA ALA A 518 -8.89 -22.46 14.90
C ALA A 518 -10.16 -23.19 15.34
N VAL A 519 -10.03 -24.16 16.25
CA VAL A 519 -11.17 -24.92 16.79
C VAL A 519 -12.08 -24.03 17.63
N ASP A 520 -11.54 -23.31 18.61
CA ASP A 520 -12.32 -22.48 19.54
C ASP A 520 -13.11 -21.40 18.82
N HIS A 521 -12.47 -20.67 17.88
CA HIS A 521 -13.16 -19.59 17.16
C HIS A 521 -14.22 -20.14 16.21
N SER A 522 -13.98 -21.31 15.60
CA SER A 522 -14.98 -21.99 14.77
C SER A 522 -16.17 -22.47 15.61
N LEU A 523 -15.94 -23.08 16.77
CA LEU A 523 -17.05 -23.53 17.62
C LEU A 523 -17.84 -22.34 18.18
N LYS A 524 -17.17 -21.23 18.51
CA LYS A 524 -17.80 -19.99 18.98
C LYS A 524 -18.64 -19.27 17.91
N THR A 525 -18.61 -19.70 16.64
CA THR A 525 -19.56 -19.18 15.64
C THR A 525 -20.98 -19.66 15.88
N PHE A 526 -21.16 -20.81 16.54
CA PHE A 526 -22.45 -21.41 16.80
C PHE A 526 -23.06 -20.91 18.11
N SER A 527 -24.32 -20.49 18.05
CA SER A 527 -25.05 -19.99 19.22
C SER A 527 -25.35 -21.13 20.20
N GLU A 528 -25.86 -22.25 19.69
CA GLU A 528 -26.33 -23.38 20.47
C GLU A 528 -25.22 -24.41 20.73
N GLU A 529 -25.19 -24.94 21.95
CA GLU A 529 -24.22 -25.95 22.37
C GLU A 529 -24.37 -27.27 21.60
N ALA A 530 -25.62 -27.68 21.30
CA ALA A 530 -25.90 -28.85 20.49
C ALA A 530 -25.26 -28.78 19.08
N ASP A 531 -25.17 -27.58 18.51
CA ASP A 531 -24.57 -27.38 17.20
C ASP A 531 -23.04 -27.47 17.28
N ARG A 532 -22.43 -26.87 18.30
CA ARG A 532 -21.00 -27.05 18.59
C ARG A 532 -20.65 -28.52 18.77
N PHE A 533 -21.47 -29.24 19.54
CA PHE A 533 -21.27 -30.66 19.78
C PHE A 533 -21.39 -31.49 18.49
N SER A 534 -22.38 -31.21 17.64
CA SER A 534 -22.55 -31.96 16.40
C SER A 534 -21.35 -31.85 15.45
N VAL A 535 -20.75 -30.65 15.35
CA VAL A 535 -19.60 -30.38 14.49
C VAL A 535 -18.38 -31.11 15.02
N ILE A 536 -18.10 -30.99 16.33
CA ILE A 536 -16.94 -31.67 16.91
C ILE A 536 -17.11 -33.20 16.94
N LEU A 537 -18.33 -33.70 17.14
CA LEU A 537 -18.63 -35.13 17.09
C LEU A 537 -18.34 -35.71 15.69
N ASN A 538 -18.69 -35.00 14.62
CA ASN A 538 -18.33 -35.40 13.25
C ASN A 538 -16.81 -35.46 13.07
N MET A 539 -16.06 -34.50 13.63
CA MET A 539 -14.60 -34.48 13.56
C MET A 539 -13.96 -35.63 14.35
N PHE A 540 -14.47 -35.95 15.53
CA PHE A 540 -13.98 -37.08 16.34
C PHE A 540 -14.26 -38.44 15.68
N ASN A 541 -15.38 -38.56 14.95
CA ASN A 541 -15.71 -39.76 14.18
C ASN A 541 -14.95 -39.85 12.83
N ASN A 542 -14.31 -38.78 12.38
CA ASN A 542 -13.54 -38.79 11.13
C ASN A 542 -12.22 -39.55 11.31
N THR A 543 -12.00 -40.60 10.52
CA THR A 543 -10.80 -41.45 10.59
C THR A 543 -9.55 -40.79 9.99
N ASN A 544 -9.72 -39.77 9.14
CA ASN A 544 -8.60 -39.02 8.54
C ASN A 544 -7.98 -38.01 9.52
N ILE A 545 -8.66 -37.68 10.62
CA ILE A 545 -8.11 -36.80 11.66
C ILE A 545 -7.32 -37.67 12.64
N SER A 546 -6.07 -37.31 12.89
CA SER A 546 -5.18 -38.09 13.74
C SER A 546 -5.62 -38.08 15.20
N LEU A 547 -5.29 -39.16 15.93
CA LEU A 547 -5.59 -39.27 17.36
C LEU A 547 -4.92 -38.14 18.16
N TYR A 548 -3.72 -37.71 17.76
CA TYR A 548 -3.03 -36.59 18.40
C TYR A 548 -3.86 -35.29 18.36
N VAL A 549 -4.41 -34.95 17.19
CA VAL A 549 -5.29 -33.78 17.05
C VAL A 549 -6.53 -33.92 17.93
N LYS A 550 -7.18 -35.09 17.92
CA LYS A 550 -8.36 -35.37 18.75
C LYS A 550 -8.09 -35.21 20.24
N LEU A 551 -7.02 -35.81 20.75
CA LEU A 551 -6.64 -35.70 22.17
C LEU A 551 -6.24 -34.29 22.55
N THR A 552 -5.58 -33.55 21.65
CA THR A 552 -5.23 -32.16 21.90
C THR A 552 -6.49 -31.32 22.09
N ILE A 553 -7.49 -31.49 21.22
CA ILE A 553 -8.79 -30.80 21.34
C ILE A 553 -9.53 -31.25 22.61
N LEU A 554 -9.64 -32.57 22.85
CA LEU A 554 -10.31 -33.11 24.03
C LEU A 554 -9.69 -32.56 25.33
N SER A 555 -8.36 -32.51 25.40
CA SER A 555 -7.65 -31.98 26.58
C SER A 555 -8.01 -30.52 26.87
N SER A 556 -8.34 -29.72 25.85
CA SER A 556 -8.80 -28.35 26.03
C SER A 556 -10.15 -28.31 26.75
N PHE A 557 -11.10 -29.17 26.32
CA PHE A 557 -12.42 -29.25 26.94
C PHE A 557 -12.38 -29.85 28.35
N GLU A 558 -11.56 -30.88 28.57
CA GLU A 558 -11.37 -31.48 29.90
C GLU A 558 -10.84 -30.46 30.91
N ARG A 559 -9.92 -29.59 30.47
CA ARG A 559 -9.39 -28.49 31.30
C ARG A 559 -10.45 -27.47 31.70
N GLU A 560 -11.50 -27.26 30.90
CA GLU A 560 -12.61 -26.38 31.30
C GLU A 560 -13.29 -26.91 32.57
N TYR A 561 -13.35 -28.23 32.72
CA TYR A 561 -13.92 -28.91 33.89
C TYR A 561 -12.90 -29.24 34.99
N ASN A 562 -11.67 -28.74 34.89
CA ASN A 562 -10.54 -29.13 35.76
C ASN A 562 -10.32 -30.66 35.82
N ARG A 563 -10.72 -31.38 34.76
CA ARG A 563 -10.45 -32.81 34.61
C ARG A 563 -9.09 -32.96 33.95
N TYR A 564 -8.29 -33.87 34.51
CA TYR A 564 -6.95 -34.16 34.02
C TYR A 564 -6.02 -32.93 33.94
N SER A 565 -6.28 -31.84 34.66
CA SER A 565 -5.37 -30.69 34.74
C SER A 565 -4.49 -30.80 35.98
N GLY A 566 -3.17 -30.71 35.79
CA GLY A 566 -2.19 -30.77 36.89
C GLY A 566 -2.19 -29.57 37.85
N ASP A 567 -2.92 -28.50 37.53
CA ASP A 567 -3.13 -27.33 38.38
C ASP A 567 -4.59 -26.85 38.32
N ASP A 568 -5.11 -26.38 39.46
CA ASP A 568 -6.41 -25.74 39.65
C ASP A 568 -6.49 -24.41 38.85
N ASN A 569 -7.09 -24.41 37.65
CA ASN A 569 -7.37 -23.16 36.93
C ASN A 569 -8.71 -22.59 37.42
N LYS A 570 -8.66 -21.83 38.52
CA LYS A 570 -9.85 -21.30 39.26
C LYS A 570 -10.61 -20.16 38.58
N ASP A 571 -10.25 -19.77 37.36
CA ASP A 571 -10.67 -18.48 36.79
C ASP A 571 -11.74 -18.54 35.68
N ARG A 572 -12.31 -19.70 35.34
CA ARG A 572 -13.40 -19.78 34.34
C ARG A 572 -14.77 -20.01 34.98
N THR A 573 -15.77 -19.25 34.52
CA THR A 573 -17.18 -19.42 34.89
C THR A 573 -17.84 -20.49 33.99
N PRO A 574 -18.73 -21.35 34.51
CA PRO A 574 -19.39 -22.41 33.73
C PRO A 574 -20.18 -21.94 32.50
N ASP A 575 -20.61 -20.67 32.48
CA ASP A 575 -21.39 -20.08 31.37
C ASP A 575 -20.54 -19.84 30.10
N GLU A 576 -19.22 -20.01 30.16
CA GLU A 576 -18.29 -19.78 29.04
C GLU A 576 -17.79 -21.07 28.36
N TYR A 577 -18.17 -22.25 28.88
CA TYR A 577 -17.67 -23.53 28.38
C TYR A 577 -18.20 -23.85 26.99
N ILE A 578 -17.34 -24.45 26.16
CA ILE A 578 -17.67 -24.72 24.76
C ILE A 578 -18.69 -25.87 24.67
N LEU A 579 -18.53 -26.91 25.49
CA LEU A 579 -19.37 -28.10 25.54
C LEU A 579 -19.77 -28.41 26.98
N SER A 580 -20.91 -29.08 27.15
CA SER A 580 -21.31 -29.68 28.41
C SER A 580 -20.42 -30.88 28.77
N LEU A 581 -20.31 -31.18 30.07
CA LEU A 581 -19.53 -32.31 30.57
C LEU A 581 -20.01 -33.65 29.98
N GLU A 582 -21.32 -33.82 29.81
CA GLU A 582 -21.91 -35.01 29.17
C GLU A 582 -21.34 -35.23 27.76
N HIS A 583 -21.30 -34.17 26.95
CA HIS A 583 -20.74 -34.23 25.60
C HIS A 583 -19.22 -34.43 25.59
N VAL A 584 -18.49 -33.84 26.55
CA VAL A 584 -17.04 -34.09 26.69
C VAL A 584 -16.77 -35.57 26.98
N LEU A 585 -17.51 -36.18 27.90
CA LEU A 585 -17.42 -37.61 28.22
C LEU A 585 -17.72 -38.50 27.00
N MET A 586 -18.65 -38.10 26.13
CA MET A 586 -18.90 -38.83 24.89
C MET A 586 -17.71 -38.79 23.92
N LEU A 587 -17.02 -37.65 23.81
CA LEU A 587 -15.80 -37.53 22.99
C LEU A 587 -14.62 -38.32 23.59
N GLU A 588 -14.56 -38.38 24.92
CA GLU A 588 -13.60 -39.19 25.68
C GLU A 588 -13.75 -40.68 25.34
N GLU A 589 -14.98 -41.19 25.36
CA GLU A 589 -15.27 -42.57 24.98
C GLU A 589 -14.85 -42.90 23.54
N ILE A 590 -15.06 -42.00 22.58
CA ILE A 590 -14.60 -42.19 21.20
C ILE A 590 -13.06 -42.35 21.15
N CYS A 591 -12.34 -41.55 21.92
CA CYS A 591 -10.88 -41.64 22.00
C CYS A 591 -10.43 -42.96 22.65
N PHE A 592 -11.11 -43.42 23.70
CA PHE A 592 -10.83 -44.74 24.29
C PHE A 592 -10.98 -45.88 23.29
N HIS A 593 -12.09 -45.92 22.54
CA HIS A 593 -12.31 -46.95 21.52
C HIS A 593 -11.23 -46.92 20.43
N TYR A 594 -10.81 -45.72 20.00
CA TYR A 594 -9.76 -45.59 18.99
C TYR A 594 -8.40 -46.07 19.53
N ILE A 595 -8.06 -45.77 20.78
CA ILE A 595 -6.83 -46.27 21.42
C ILE A 595 -6.88 -47.80 21.52
N GLU A 596 -8.00 -48.40 21.91
CA GLU A 596 -8.14 -49.85 21.96
C GLU A 596 -7.95 -50.49 20.57
N GLU A 597 -8.49 -49.88 19.51
CA GLU A 597 -8.29 -50.35 18.15
C GLU A 597 -6.81 -50.30 17.74
N LEU A 598 -6.09 -49.23 18.09
CA LEU A 598 -4.65 -49.10 17.81
C LEU A 598 -3.80 -50.10 18.60
N ILE A 599 -4.19 -50.41 19.84
CA ILE A 599 -3.58 -51.47 20.65
C ILE A 599 -3.79 -52.83 19.96
N ASN A 600 -5.02 -53.13 19.54
CA ASN A 600 -5.34 -54.42 18.92
C ASN A 600 -4.66 -54.63 17.56
N ASN A 601 -4.30 -53.55 16.88
CA ASN A 601 -3.63 -53.56 15.57
C ASN A 601 -2.10 -53.37 15.65
N ASP A 602 -1.51 -53.42 16.85
CA ASP A 602 -0.07 -53.23 17.10
C ASP A 602 0.51 -51.92 16.52
N ASN A 603 -0.27 -50.85 16.47
CA ASN A 603 0.14 -49.60 15.80
C ASN A 603 0.27 -48.40 16.75
N LEU A 604 -0.01 -48.56 18.04
CA LEU A 604 -0.09 -47.46 18.99
C LEU A 604 1.23 -46.67 19.13
N ILE A 605 2.39 -47.33 19.19
CA ILE A 605 3.69 -46.64 19.35
C ILE A 605 4.15 -45.90 18.08
N ASN A 606 3.53 -46.15 16.93
CA ASN A 606 3.92 -45.52 15.66
C ASN A 606 3.17 -44.21 15.39
N ILE A 607 2.22 -43.84 16.25
CA ILE A 607 1.46 -42.60 16.07
C ILE A 607 2.29 -41.40 16.53
N LYS A 608 2.11 -40.28 15.83
CA LYS A 608 2.60 -38.99 16.29
C LYS A 608 1.93 -38.63 17.62
N GLY A 609 2.68 -38.07 18.56
CA GLY A 609 2.13 -37.64 19.85
C GLY A 609 1.79 -38.79 20.82
N PHE A 610 2.50 -39.91 20.75
CA PHE A 610 2.34 -41.05 21.68
C PHE A 610 2.33 -40.63 23.15
N SER A 611 3.18 -39.68 23.56
CA SER A 611 3.21 -39.16 24.93
C SER A 611 1.89 -38.54 25.37
N SER A 612 1.13 -37.91 24.46
CA SER A 612 -0.22 -37.41 24.75
C SER A 612 -1.22 -38.53 24.96
N VAL A 613 -1.07 -39.65 24.25
CA VAL A 613 -1.90 -40.85 24.44
C VAL A 613 -1.62 -41.51 25.77
N GLU A 614 -0.35 -41.74 26.09
CA GLU A 614 0.07 -42.30 27.37
C GLU A 614 -0.51 -41.45 28.51
N TRP A 615 -0.25 -40.14 28.48
CA TRP A 615 -0.73 -39.24 29.51
C TRP A 615 -2.25 -39.31 29.67
N PHE A 616 -3.00 -39.34 28.56
CA PHE A 616 -4.45 -39.44 28.60
C PHE A 616 -4.93 -40.76 29.21
N VAL A 617 -4.36 -41.90 28.81
CA VAL A 617 -4.72 -43.23 29.35
C VAL A 617 -4.41 -43.31 30.84
N GLU A 618 -3.21 -42.91 31.26
CA GLU A 618 -2.76 -42.97 32.66
C GLU A 618 -3.63 -42.12 33.59
N ASN A 619 -4.09 -40.96 33.11
CA ASN A 619 -4.94 -40.06 33.89
C ASN A 619 -6.43 -40.44 33.83
N SER A 620 -6.87 -41.20 32.80
CA SER A 620 -8.28 -41.55 32.62
C SER A 620 -8.89 -42.33 33.78
N GLU A 621 -10.22 -42.32 33.91
CA GLU A 621 -10.94 -43.19 34.86
C GLU A 621 -11.17 -44.62 34.32
N ASN A 622 -10.76 -44.91 33.07
CA ASN A 622 -10.98 -46.19 32.41
C ASN A 622 -9.90 -47.23 32.77
N GLU A 623 -10.10 -47.91 33.90
CA GLU A 623 -9.18 -48.95 34.40
C GLU A 623 -8.98 -50.14 33.43
N THR A 624 -9.98 -50.43 32.59
CA THR A 624 -9.87 -51.51 31.59
C THR A 624 -8.89 -51.12 30.50
N LEU A 625 -8.98 -49.89 29.98
CA LEU A 625 -8.08 -49.35 28.98
C LEU A 625 -6.64 -49.26 29.51
N LYS A 626 -6.46 -48.78 30.75
CA LYS A 626 -5.14 -48.75 31.41
C LYS A 626 -4.50 -50.12 31.43
N SER A 627 -5.23 -51.14 31.88
CA SER A 627 -4.72 -52.51 31.91
C SER A 627 -4.34 -53.03 30.52
N LYS A 628 -5.16 -52.77 29.49
CA LYS A 628 -4.84 -53.12 28.10
C LYS A 628 -3.58 -52.40 27.60
N PHE A 629 -3.47 -51.10 27.88
CA PHE A 629 -2.31 -50.29 27.52
C PHE A 629 -1.02 -50.79 28.18
N HIS A 630 -1.03 -51.06 29.49
CA HIS A 630 0.13 -51.62 30.18
C HIS A 630 0.54 -52.99 29.63
N ASN A 631 -0.42 -53.86 29.35
CA ASN A 631 -0.14 -55.16 28.73
C ASN A 631 0.48 -55.00 27.32
N TYR A 632 -0.04 -54.07 26.52
CA TYR A 632 0.50 -53.73 25.21
C TYR A 632 1.94 -53.22 25.32
N MET A 633 2.21 -52.26 26.23
CA MET A 633 3.55 -51.72 26.43
C MET A 633 4.55 -52.80 26.87
N ASN A 634 4.15 -53.71 27.76
CA ASN A 634 4.98 -54.86 28.17
C ASN A 634 5.28 -55.84 27.03
N HIS A 635 4.41 -55.93 26.03
CA HIS A 635 4.62 -56.76 24.84
C HIS A 635 5.57 -56.07 23.85
N ILE A 636 5.36 -54.79 23.58
CA ILE A 636 6.11 -54.01 22.57
C ILE A 636 7.58 -53.84 22.93
N ILE A 637 7.93 -53.64 24.21
CA ILE A 637 9.34 -53.47 24.62
C ILE A 637 10.21 -54.72 24.46
N GLN A 638 9.66 -55.85 24.01
CA GLN A 638 10.37 -57.13 23.92
C GLN A 638 11.35 -57.20 22.74
N THR A 639 11.15 -56.41 21.67
CA THR A 639 12.07 -56.37 20.51
C THR A 639 12.93 -55.11 20.54
N ASP A 640 14.12 -55.16 19.93
CA ASP A 640 15.02 -54.00 19.88
C ASP A 640 14.49 -52.92 18.93
N ASP A 641 13.86 -53.29 17.81
CA ASP A 641 13.22 -52.36 16.87
C ASP A 641 12.10 -51.55 17.55
N ASP A 642 11.28 -52.19 18.37
CA ASP A 642 10.17 -51.54 19.06
C ASP A 642 10.63 -50.70 20.26
N LEU A 643 11.63 -51.18 21.02
CA LEU A 643 12.28 -50.39 22.06
C LEU A 643 12.92 -49.12 21.47
N ALA A 644 13.56 -49.22 20.30
CA ALA A 644 14.11 -48.08 19.57
C ALA A 644 13.03 -47.06 19.16
N ARG A 645 11.88 -47.53 18.69
CA ARG A 645 10.73 -46.66 18.35
C ARG A 645 10.14 -45.98 19.59
N LEU A 646 10.03 -46.70 20.70
CA LEU A 646 9.58 -46.14 21.98
C LEU A 646 10.53 -45.06 22.49
N ILE A 647 11.85 -45.27 22.40
CA ILE A 647 12.84 -44.25 22.78
C ILE A 647 12.66 -42.98 21.94
N SER A 648 12.51 -43.14 20.63
CA SER A 648 12.28 -42.01 19.73
C SER A 648 10.97 -41.28 20.06
N SER A 649 9.89 -42.00 20.35
CA SER A 649 8.59 -41.37 20.70
C SER A 649 8.60 -40.62 22.05
N LEU A 650 9.53 -40.97 22.95
CA LEU A 650 9.72 -40.31 24.25
C LEU A 650 10.82 -39.23 24.23
N THR A 651 11.52 -39.04 23.12
CA THR A 651 12.56 -38.02 22.97
C THR A 651 11.97 -36.75 22.37
N SER A 652 12.07 -35.63 23.10
CA SER A 652 11.58 -34.34 22.62
C SER A 652 12.71 -33.44 22.11
N HIS A 653 12.37 -32.47 21.28
CA HIS A 653 13.34 -31.61 20.60
C HIS A 653 13.13 -30.15 21.01
N GLY A 654 14.21 -29.37 21.07
CA GLY A 654 14.15 -27.95 21.43
C GLY A 654 15.34 -27.15 20.90
N LYS A 655 15.40 -25.88 21.29
CA LYS A 655 16.51 -24.98 20.97
C LYS A 655 17.07 -24.33 22.22
N GLY A 656 18.40 -24.31 22.31
CA GLY A 656 19.14 -23.58 23.33
C GLY A 656 19.77 -22.30 22.77
N ALA A 657 20.00 -21.32 23.65
CA ALA A 657 20.66 -20.06 23.31
C ALA A 657 22.00 -19.92 24.05
N GLY A 658 23.05 -19.62 23.28
CA GLY A 658 24.38 -19.20 23.76
C GLY A 658 24.93 -18.10 22.84
N ASN A 659 26.23 -18.13 22.50
CA ASN A 659 26.77 -17.26 21.44
C ASN A 659 26.22 -17.58 20.04
N ILE A 660 25.64 -18.77 19.86
CA ILE A 660 24.91 -19.23 18.67
C ILE A 660 23.66 -20.01 19.12
N VAL A 661 22.69 -20.17 18.23
CA VAL A 661 21.52 -21.06 18.42
C VAL A 661 21.94 -22.50 18.11
N TYR A 662 21.54 -23.45 18.95
CA TYR A 662 21.85 -24.87 18.77
C TYR A 662 20.65 -25.78 19.10
N GLU A 663 20.63 -26.96 18.50
CA GLU A 663 19.59 -27.98 18.67
C GLU A 663 19.79 -28.79 19.95
N LEU A 664 18.66 -29.13 20.59
CA LEU A 664 18.58 -29.92 21.81
C LEU A 664 17.68 -31.14 21.62
N TRP A 665 18.11 -32.27 22.18
CA TRP A 665 17.30 -33.46 22.41
C TRP A 665 17.10 -33.61 23.93
N ASN A 666 15.87 -33.60 24.39
CA ASN A 666 15.54 -33.84 25.80
C ASN A 666 15.10 -35.28 25.96
N VAL A 667 15.86 -36.02 26.75
CA VAL A 667 15.64 -37.45 27.04
C VAL A 667 15.21 -37.57 28.50
N ASP A 668 13.97 -38.03 28.74
CA ASP A 668 13.47 -38.23 30.09
C ASP A 668 13.68 -39.68 30.56
N LEU A 669 14.87 -39.95 31.12
CA LEU A 669 15.20 -41.27 31.67
C LEU A 669 14.27 -41.68 32.82
N LYS A 670 13.75 -40.72 33.58
CA LYS A 670 12.82 -41.02 34.69
C LYS A 670 11.51 -41.55 34.12
N HIS A 671 10.99 -40.91 33.08
CA HIS A 671 9.79 -41.37 32.41
C HIS A 671 9.98 -42.71 31.72
N MET A 672 11.11 -42.91 31.04
CA MET A 672 11.44 -44.19 30.40
C MET A 672 11.54 -45.37 31.39
N SER A 673 11.96 -45.10 32.64
CA SER A 673 12.10 -46.14 33.68
C SER A 673 10.77 -46.79 34.09
N LYS A 674 9.63 -46.22 33.67
CA LYS A 674 8.31 -46.83 33.84
C LYS A 674 8.12 -48.08 32.99
N TYR A 675 8.85 -48.20 31.88
CA TYR A 675 8.65 -49.25 30.88
C TYR A 675 9.77 -50.28 30.86
N SER A 676 11.01 -49.86 31.04
CA SER A 676 12.17 -50.73 30.94
C SER A 676 13.24 -50.31 31.93
N ASP A 677 14.00 -51.27 32.43
CA ASP A 677 15.23 -50.96 33.17
C ASP A 677 16.18 -50.18 32.26
N ILE A 678 16.64 -49.01 32.72
CA ILE A 678 17.41 -48.10 31.89
C ILE A 678 18.76 -48.71 31.50
N GLU A 679 19.40 -49.46 32.39
CA GLU A 679 20.69 -50.09 32.10
C GLU A 679 20.53 -51.21 31.07
N GLU A 680 19.46 -52.01 31.19
CA GLU A 680 19.07 -53.00 30.19
C GLU A 680 18.78 -52.34 28.83
N ALA A 681 17.98 -51.28 28.79
CA ALA A 681 17.64 -50.57 27.55
C ALA A 681 18.87 -49.98 26.85
N VAL A 682 19.80 -49.40 27.62
CA VAL A 682 21.09 -48.90 27.10
C VAL A 682 21.94 -50.02 26.53
N ASN A 683 22.03 -51.17 27.21
CA ASN A 683 22.77 -52.33 26.72
C ASN A 683 22.20 -52.87 25.41
N ARG A 684 20.87 -52.96 25.31
CA ARG A 684 20.17 -53.38 24.10
C ARG A 684 20.40 -52.40 22.95
N MET A 685 20.25 -51.10 23.18
CA MET A 685 20.46 -50.07 22.15
C MET A 685 21.93 -49.98 21.69
N ASN A 686 22.90 -50.14 22.59
CA ASN A 686 24.33 -50.21 22.23
C ASN A 686 24.67 -51.40 21.30
N ASN A 687 23.93 -52.50 21.38
CA ASN A 687 24.05 -53.60 20.44
C ASN A 687 23.25 -53.33 19.16
N TYR A 688 22.07 -52.74 19.29
CA TYR A 688 21.17 -52.44 18.18
C TYR A 688 21.78 -51.48 17.15
N ILE A 689 22.49 -50.43 17.58
CA ILE A 689 23.16 -49.48 16.67
C ILE A 689 24.23 -50.12 15.76
N LYS A 690 24.67 -51.35 16.06
CA LYS A 690 25.63 -52.12 15.26
C LYS A 690 24.95 -53.10 14.28
N ASN A 691 23.62 -53.22 14.35
CA ASN A 691 22.82 -54.13 13.53
C ASN A 691 22.41 -53.47 12.20
N ASP A 692 22.28 -54.26 11.14
CA ASP A 692 21.74 -53.83 9.85
C ASP A 692 20.32 -53.26 9.94
N SER A 693 19.52 -53.70 10.92
CA SER A 693 18.17 -53.14 11.18
C SER A 693 18.23 -51.65 11.55
N PHE A 694 19.22 -51.21 12.33
CA PHE A 694 19.39 -49.80 12.68
C PHE A 694 19.64 -48.93 11.44
N ASN A 695 20.41 -49.44 10.47
CA ASN A 695 20.71 -48.71 9.24
C ASN A 695 19.46 -48.42 8.38
N LYS A 696 18.40 -49.24 8.52
CA LYS A 696 17.12 -49.08 7.82
C LYS A 696 16.20 -48.04 8.44
N LEU A 697 16.50 -47.56 9.65
CA LEU A 697 15.72 -46.52 10.32
C LEU A 697 15.89 -45.17 9.60
N ASN A 698 14.87 -44.32 9.73
CA ASN A 698 15.00 -42.95 9.28
C ASN A 698 15.99 -42.18 10.17
N ARG A 699 16.51 -41.07 9.65
CA ARG A 699 17.52 -40.27 10.33
C ARG A 699 17.09 -39.77 11.71
N ALA A 700 15.85 -39.30 11.86
CA ALA A 700 15.36 -38.75 13.12
C ALA A 700 15.38 -39.81 14.24
N VAL A 701 14.86 -41.00 13.95
CA VAL A 701 14.86 -42.12 14.90
C VAL A 701 16.30 -42.53 15.26
N LYS A 702 17.23 -42.52 14.30
CA LYS A 702 18.66 -42.77 14.59
C LYS A 702 19.23 -41.70 15.54
N GLU A 703 18.96 -40.43 15.26
CA GLU A 703 19.42 -39.30 16.08
C GLU A 703 18.85 -39.40 17.52
N ASP A 704 17.59 -39.78 17.69
CA ASP A 704 16.96 -39.97 19.01
C ASP A 704 17.56 -41.11 19.82
N ILE A 705 17.81 -42.27 19.18
CA ILE A 705 18.46 -43.42 19.85
C ILE A 705 19.87 -43.03 20.29
N ILE A 706 20.61 -42.32 19.44
CA ILE A 706 21.95 -41.84 19.77
C ILE A 706 21.87 -40.79 20.87
N ALA A 707 20.90 -39.87 20.83
CA ALA A 707 20.68 -38.91 21.90
C ALA A 707 20.39 -39.61 23.24
N PHE A 708 19.58 -40.67 23.26
CA PHE A 708 19.34 -41.48 24.45
C PHE A 708 20.64 -42.09 25.02
N LEU A 709 21.45 -42.73 24.17
CA LEU A 709 22.72 -43.33 24.58
C LEU A 709 23.71 -42.27 25.09
N VAL A 710 23.83 -41.16 24.37
CA VAL A 710 24.68 -40.02 24.74
C VAL A 710 24.23 -39.44 26.06
N PHE A 711 22.93 -39.19 26.24
CA PHE A 711 22.39 -38.64 27.47
C PHE A 711 22.73 -39.52 28.66
N TYR A 712 22.62 -40.84 28.51
CA TYR A 712 23.01 -41.78 29.56
C TYR A 712 24.52 -41.73 29.88
N GLU A 713 25.41 -41.55 28.90
CA GLU A 713 26.86 -41.38 29.13
C GLU A 713 27.19 -40.11 29.93
N VAL A 714 26.38 -39.05 29.81
CA VAL A 714 26.64 -37.72 30.40
C VAL A 714 25.66 -37.29 31.48
N LYS A 715 24.75 -38.17 31.92
CA LYS A 715 23.66 -37.84 32.87
C LYS A 715 24.14 -37.36 34.24
N ASP A 716 25.35 -37.76 34.64
CA ASP A 716 25.96 -37.37 35.93
C ASP A 716 26.78 -36.06 35.82
N GLU A 717 26.87 -35.46 34.64
CA GLU A 717 27.51 -34.15 34.47
C GLU A 717 26.65 -33.04 35.10
N PRO A 718 27.24 -32.07 35.82
CA PRO A 718 26.49 -30.97 36.42
C PRO A 718 25.68 -30.17 35.39
N TYR A 719 24.43 -29.84 35.73
CA TYR A 719 23.53 -28.97 34.94
C TYR A 719 23.13 -29.53 33.56
N ARG A 720 23.22 -30.86 33.37
CA ARG A 720 22.84 -31.51 32.11
C ARG A 720 21.36 -31.85 32.07
N GLU A 721 20.59 -31.13 31.27
CA GLU A 721 19.15 -31.37 31.07
C GLU A 721 18.82 -31.93 29.67
N SER A 722 19.77 -31.89 28.73
CA SER A 722 19.55 -32.23 27.32
C SER A 722 20.83 -32.60 26.57
N VAL A 723 20.71 -33.25 25.42
CA VAL A 723 21.81 -33.58 24.50
C VAL A 723 21.88 -32.55 23.38
N THR A 724 23.09 -32.14 23.01
CA THR A 724 23.31 -31.18 21.93
C THR A 724 23.80 -31.86 20.67
N ARG A 725 23.54 -31.26 19.51
CA ARG A 725 24.02 -31.76 18.20
C ARG A 725 25.51 -32.14 18.19
N PRO A 726 26.45 -31.32 18.72
CA PRO A 726 27.86 -31.69 18.75
C PRO A 726 28.18 -32.95 19.55
N LEU A 727 27.39 -33.29 20.58
CA LEU A 727 27.57 -34.53 21.33
C LEU A 727 27.12 -35.75 20.53
N ILE A 728 26.01 -35.64 19.80
CA ILE A 728 25.55 -36.69 18.87
C ILE A 728 26.61 -36.94 17.80
N GLU A 729 27.14 -35.89 17.18
CA GLU A 729 28.18 -36.01 16.15
C GLU A 729 29.48 -36.62 16.70
N LYS A 730 29.87 -36.23 17.92
CA LYS A 730 31.02 -36.82 18.62
C LYS A 730 30.82 -38.31 18.89
N PHE A 731 29.62 -38.72 19.31
CA PHE A 731 29.27 -40.12 19.53
C PHE A 731 29.28 -40.92 18.23
N CYS A 732 28.66 -40.41 17.16
CA CYS A 732 28.65 -41.05 15.86
C CYS A 732 30.07 -41.33 15.36
N LYS A 733 30.96 -40.33 15.48
CA LYS A 733 32.38 -40.47 15.10
C LYS A 733 33.14 -41.48 15.96
N LYS A 734 32.83 -41.59 17.26
CA LYS A 734 33.46 -42.55 18.18
C LYS A 734 33.06 -44.00 17.86
N HIS A 735 31.88 -44.21 17.30
CA HIS A 735 31.28 -45.53 17.06
C HIS A 735 31.15 -45.90 15.57
N ASP A 736 31.76 -45.13 14.66
CA ASP A 736 31.70 -45.32 13.20
C ASP A 736 30.25 -45.40 12.63
N ILE A 737 29.34 -44.59 13.17
CA ILE A 737 27.92 -44.55 12.78
C ILE A 737 27.68 -43.49 11.70
N ILE A 738 26.90 -43.85 10.67
CA ILE A 738 26.46 -42.95 9.60
C ILE A 738 24.97 -42.62 9.81
N LEU A 739 24.68 -41.33 10.04
CA LEU A 739 23.33 -40.79 10.24
C LEU A 739 22.56 -40.60 8.92
#